data_AF-A0A813IHZ8-F1
#
_entry.id   AF-A0A813IHZ8-F1
#
_cell.length_a   1.000
_cell.length_b   1.000
_cell.length_c   1.000
_cell.angle_alpha   90.00
_cell.angle_beta   90.00
_cell.angle_gamma   90.00
#
_symmetry.space_group_name_H-M   'P 1'
#
loop_
_entity.id
_entity.type
_entity.pdbx_description
1 polymer ?
#
loop_
_entity_poly.entity_id
_entity_poly.type
_entity_poly.pdbx_seq_one_letter_code
_entity_poly.pdbx_strand_id
1 'polypeptide(L)'
;MDTVDADPEKLMAPRGRASLTKPDLLNLWKKIDTKNNGFATLEEVLGKGKLLQEECQDFIDNWASVAKDGKVTRQAFLDFCMGTKAKSKGTAEKEVELEINLESLRSLFDRIVPVRDAKQELRLADLVAHKAELEAVFPGLVKRFSGGDLDGSQTLSWDELRILASGTDEWLEYKFDRIIGLQKLKDQLRQFHQSVMLDKKRAKAGHEVKTGGKFHMIFQGNPGTGKTTVARLVAELMQRIGIIETDLLVEVQRDKLVAEYVGQTGPKTQAVIEEAKSGILFIDEAYRLSGGGGKDFGREAIEQLMGAMNDSPGKAPVMVFAGYPDDMEAFMNANSGLYRRIAYTFEFTDYDPSDLAQILEFTAKSAGFYLQKSLSGPEGRERLAGLIAERTLPEARAMMNGGLCERLFTFAKQSLDDREMKKGKGGGPISMEILEEDLIGACTRIPPPPAREAKVTVGSDGGGGKGGPDPAATAVLTSQLSAAQRRVEKAEARCLELEVEAARARAEVQVMKEASHAAAGGADKMADYQREQVERVIEAQGRASAADAQLGSLRKELEQAKADAAQARGEAVAAAAGPPVAVVCAATVISSPAACDIVPPPAKYEVLPCLRHSCGCLGFFTVVFLAFLWKWTTVSFVFLWKWTRIIARWLWKQSCALASRARQRMQGKQ
;
A
#
# COMPACT_ATOMS: atom_id res chain seq x y z
N MET A 1 -16.98 42.62 -35.41
CA MET A 1 -17.65 41.97 -34.27
C MET A 1 -17.05 40.60 -34.15
N ASP A 2 -15.96 40.58 -33.41
CA ASP A 2 -15.06 39.47 -33.20
C ASP A 2 -15.67 38.44 -32.25
N THR A 3 -15.40 37.17 -32.50
CA THR A 3 -15.13 36.18 -31.45
C THR A 3 -14.13 35.18 -32.02
N VAL A 4 -12.89 35.28 -31.55
CA VAL A 4 -11.82 34.30 -31.76
C VAL A 4 -11.80 33.43 -30.52
N ASP A 5 -11.93 32.12 -30.71
CA ASP A 5 -11.76 31.08 -29.71
C ASP A 5 -10.36 31.17 -29.07
N ALA A 6 -10.31 31.29 -27.75
CA ALA A 6 -9.07 31.32 -26.97
C ALA A 6 -8.67 29.90 -26.53
N ASP A 7 -7.43 29.53 -26.87
CA ASP A 7 -6.73 28.32 -26.48
C ASP A 7 -6.40 28.35 -24.96
N PRO A 8 -6.66 27.29 -24.17
CA PRO A 8 -6.48 27.33 -22.71
C PRO A 8 -5.02 27.14 -22.23
N GLU A 9 -4.03 27.07 -23.13
CA GLU A 9 -2.60 26.97 -22.78
C GLU A 9 -1.91 28.32 -22.48
N LYS A 10 -2.63 29.45 -22.51
CA LYS A 10 -2.02 30.79 -22.32
C LYS A 10 -2.11 31.38 -20.91
N LEU A 11 -2.40 30.55 -19.90
CA LEU A 11 -2.72 31.02 -18.55
C LEU A 11 -1.68 30.66 -17.48
N MET A 12 -0.38 30.60 -17.82
CA MET A 12 0.73 30.73 -16.86
C MET A 12 2.00 31.31 -17.50
N ALA A 13 1.87 32.40 -18.26
CA ALA A 13 3.03 33.22 -18.60
C ALA A 13 3.25 34.27 -17.48
N PRO A 14 4.42 34.33 -16.82
CA PRO A 14 4.73 35.41 -15.90
C PRO A 14 4.63 36.75 -16.64
N ARG A 15 3.82 37.67 -16.11
CA ARG A 15 3.65 39.00 -16.69
C ARG A 15 4.93 39.81 -16.43
N GLY A 16 5.63 40.11 -17.52
CA GLY A 16 6.64 41.17 -17.59
C GLY A 16 8.08 40.70 -17.72
N ARG A 17 8.54 40.44 -18.95
CA ARG A 17 9.94 40.62 -19.41
C ARG A 17 10.00 40.41 -20.92
N ALA A 18 10.93 41.08 -21.60
CA ALA A 18 11.23 40.83 -23.01
C ALA A 18 11.64 39.36 -23.16
N SER A 19 10.99 38.60 -24.06
CA SER A 19 11.38 37.22 -24.35
C SER A 19 12.78 37.21 -24.95
N LEU A 20 13.79 36.87 -24.14
CA LEU A 20 15.16 36.71 -24.60
C LEU A 20 15.20 35.76 -25.80
N THR A 21 15.78 36.19 -26.91
CA THR A 21 15.87 35.36 -28.11
C THR A 21 17.02 34.34 -27.95
N LYS A 22 17.00 33.24 -28.72
CA LYS A 22 18.09 32.25 -28.71
C LYS A 22 19.50 32.88 -28.88
N PRO A 23 19.71 33.90 -29.74
CA PRO A 23 20.96 34.66 -29.78
C PRO A 23 21.36 35.35 -28.47
N ASP A 24 20.39 35.90 -27.72
CA ASP A 24 20.64 36.58 -26.45
C ASP A 24 21.06 35.58 -25.37
N LEU A 25 20.39 34.43 -25.30
CA LEU A 25 20.76 33.32 -24.40
C LEU A 25 22.15 32.75 -24.72
N LEU A 26 22.53 32.72 -26.00
CA LEU A 26 23.87 32.30 -26.41
C LEU A 26 24.95 33.31 -26.01
N ASN A 27 24.65 34.60 -26.06
CA ASN A 27 25.54 35.65 -25.58
C ASN A 27 25.65 35.63 -24.06
N LEU A 28 24.54 35.38 -23.37
CA LEU A 28 24.50 35.16 -21.92
C LEU A 28 25.36 33.95 -21.52
N TRP A 29 25.21 32.82 -22.23
CA TRP A 29 26.03 31.62 -22.00
C TRP A 29 27.54 31.90 -22.13
N LYS A 30 27.96 32.66 -23.15
CA LYS A 30 29.38 33.06 -23.31
C LYS A 30 29.92 33.89 -22.15
N LYS A 31 29.06 34.63 -21.44
CA LYS A 31 29.46 35.39 -20.25
C LYS A 31 29.61 34.50 -19.00
N ILE A 32 28.95 33.33 -19.00
CA ILE A 32 28.94 32.35 -17.91
C ILE A 32 30.09 31.35 -18.09
N ASP A 33 30.20 30.72 -19.27
CA ASP A 33 31.28 29.80 -19.64
C ASP A 33 32.57 30.57 -20.00
N THR A 34 33.16 31.19 -18.98
CA THR A 34 34.38 32.01 -19.12
C THR A 34 35.62 31.21 -19.54
N LYS A 35 35.60 29.89 -19.38
CA LYS A 35 36.69 28.97 -19.75
C LYS A 35 36.48 28.33 -21.13
N ASN A 36 35.34 28.56 -21.76
CA ASN A 36 34.95 28.04 -23.07
C ASN A 36 35.07 26.51 -23.18
N ASN A 37 34.75 25.81 -22.10
CA ASN A 37 34.87 24.36 -21.97
C ASN A 37 33.56 23.63 -22.37
N GLY A 38 32.49 24.37 -22.68
CA GLY A 38 31.19 23.84 -23.11
C GLY A 38 30.23 23.51 -21.97
N PHE A 39 30.63 23.70 -20.71
CA PHE A 39 29.79 23.47 -19.53
C PHE A 39 30.04 24.52 -18.45
N ALA A 40 28.98 25.08 -17.90
CA ALA A 40 29.09 25.99 -16.77
C ALA A 40 29.08 25.20 -15.46
N THR A 41 30.09 25.40 -14.64
CA THR A 41 30.08 24.92 -13.25
C THR A 41 29.22 25.82 -12.38
N LEU A 42 28.70 25.28 -11.27
CA LEU A 42 27.97 26.08 -10.29
C LEU A 42 28.80 27.27 -9.78
N GLU A 43 30.12 27.15 -9.69
CA GLU A 43 31.01 28.27 -9.31
C GLU A 43 31.00 29.43 -10.31
N GLU A 44 31.01 29.13 -11.62
CA GLU A 44 30.98 30.14 -12.68
C GLU A 44 29.61 30.82 -12.78
N VAL A 45 28.55 30.07 -12.50
CA VAL A 45 27.17 30.56 -12.51
C VAL A 45 26.90 31.43 -11.30
N LEU A 46 27.31 30.98 -10.11
CA LEU A 46 27.23 31.78 -8.88
C LEU A 46 28.12 33.02 -8.95
N GLY A 47 29.31 32.93 -9.56
CA GLY A 47 30.19 34.08 -9.81
C GLY A 47 29.55 35.15 -10.70
N LYS A 48 28.49 34.82 -11.44
CA LYS A 48 27.70 35.73 -12.28
C LYS A 48 26.25 35.89 -11.80
N GLY A 49 25.97 35.54 -10.54
CA GLY A 49 24.61 35.50 -9.97
C GLY A 49 23.80 36.79 -10.12
N LYS A 50 24.42 37.97 -9.97
CA LYS A 50 23.72 39.27 -10.17
C LYS A 50 23.22 39.45 -11.61
N LEU A 51 24.05 39.09 -12.59
CA LEU A 51 23.72 39.19 -14.01
C LEU A 51 22.61 38.21 -14.38
N LEU A 52 22.65 37.00 -13.81
CA LEU A 52 21.64 35.98 -14.01
C LEU A 52 20.32 36.30 -13.30
N GLN A 53 20.32 36.97 -12.14
CA GLN A 53 19.09 37.44 -11.48
C GLN A 53 18.36 38.49 -12.32
N GLU A 54 19.11 39.37 -12.98
CA GLU A 54 18.55 40.42 -13.85
C GLU A 54 18.02 39.85 -15.18
N GLU A 55 18.76 38.94 -15.83
CA GLU A 55 18.43 38.46 -17.17
C GLU A 55 17.61 37.14 -17.18
N CYS A 56 17.87 36.19 -16.27
CA CYS A 56 17.26 34.86 -16.29
C CYS A 56 17.07 34.27 -14.87
N GLN A 57 16.17 34.90 -14.09
CA GLN A 57 15.91 34.52 -12.70
C GLN A 57 15.37 33.08 -12.59
N ASP A 58 14.49 32.68 -13.52
CA ASP A 58 13.92 31.32 -13.55
C ASP A 58 14.98 30.22 -13.69
N PHE A 59 16.13 30.50 -14.32
CA PHE A 59 17.24 29.55 -14.42
C PHE A 59 18.01 29.38 -13.12
N ILE A 60 18.14 30.46 -12.34
CA ILE A 60 18.72 30.36 -10.99
C ILE A 60 17.79 29.54 -10.11
N ASP A 61 16.49 29.86 -10.15
CA ASP A 61 15.49 29.23 -9.31
C ASP A 61 15.31 27.73 -9.65
N ASN A 62 15.68 27.30 -10.86
CA ASN A 62 15.54 25.90 -11.31
C ASN A 62 16.87 25.24 -11.74
N TRP A 63 18.03 25.78 -11.34
CA TRP A 63 19.36 25.29 -11.75
C TRP A 63 19.53 23.77 -11.54
N ALA A 64 19.03 23.25 -10.42
CA ALA A 64 19.12 21.83 -10.07
C ALA A 64 18.38 20.91 -11.07
N SER A 65 17.34 21.40 -11.74
CA SER A 65 16.62 20.64 -12.78
C SER A 65 17.42 20.50 -14.08
N VAL A 66 18.44 21.33 -14.27
CA VAL A 66 19.24 21.43 -15.49
C VAL A 66 20.65 20.88 -15.28
N ALA A 67 21.16 20.98 -14.06
CA ALA A 67 22.51 20.58 -13.70
C ALA A 67 22.63 19.07 -13.52
N LYS A 68 23.69 18.50 -14.10
CA LYS A 68 24.09 17.11 -13.88
C LYS A 68 25.50 17.11 -13.29
N ASP A 69 25.68 16.47 -12.13
CA ASP A 69 26.97 16.39 -11.42
C ASP A 69 27.61 17.77 -11.16
N GLY A 70 26.78 18.77 -10.82
CA GLY A 70 27.20 20.15 -10.56
C GLY A 70 27.58 20.98 -11.80
N LYS A 71 27.31 20.46 -13.00
CA LYS A 71 27.60 21.09 -14.30
C LYS A 71 26.33 21.24 -15.13
N VAL A 72 26.15 22.39 -15.77
CA VAL A 72 25.13 22.59 -16.80
C VAL A 72 25.84 22.62 -18.15
N THR A 73 25.33 21.89 -19.13
CA THR A 73 25.81 22.03 -20.51
C THR A 73 25.09 23.16 -21.20
N ARG A 74 25.72 23.76 -22.21
CA ARG A 74 25.09 24.80 -23.04
C ARG A 74 23.73 24.38 -23.58
N GLN A 75 23.60 23.11 -23.99
CA GLN A 75 22.35 22.59 -24.54
C GLN A 75 21.29 22.46 -23.44
N ALA A 76 21.64 21.94 -22.26
CA ALA A 76 20.70 21.84 -21.13
C ALA A 76 20.20 23.23 -20.67
N PHE A 77 21.08 24.23 -20.61
CA PHE A 77 20.70 25.63 -20.34
C PHE A 77 19.70 26.18 -21.35
N LEU A 78 19.98 25.98 -22.64
CA LEU A 78 19.08 26.43 -23.71
C LEU A 78 17.76 25.68 -23.68
N ASP A 79 17.79 24.36 -23.50
CA ASP A 79 16.60 23.51 -23.44
C ASP A 79 15.70 23.90 -22.26
N PHE A 80 16.29 24.26 -21.11
CA PHE A 80 15.57 24.80 -19.97
C PHE A 80 14.93 26.16 -20.29
N CYS A 81 15.72 27.14 -20.74
CA CYS A 81 15.21 28.47 -21.05
C CYS A 81 14.19 28.49 -22.21
N MET A 82 14.18 27.45 -23.05
CA MET A 82 13.25 27.29 -24.18
C MET A 82 12.13 26.26 -23.92
N GLY A 83 12.06 25.65 -22.73
CA GLY A 83 10.94 24.80 -22.29
C GLY A 83 10.91 23.35 -22.82
N THR A 84 12.03 22.76 -23.21
CA THR A 84 12.10 21.37 -23.71
C THR A 84 12.70 20.43 -22.66
N LYS A 85 11.93 19.43 -22.18
CA LYS A 85 12.36 18.48 -21.12
C LYS A 85 13.44 17.49 -21.61
N ALA A 86 14.48 17.27 -20.79
CA ALA A 86 15.50 16.21 -20.98
C ALA A 86 15.42 15.14 -19.86
N LYS A 87 15.73 13.87 -20.19
CA LYS A 87 15.84 12.72 -19.25
C LYS A 87 17.28 12.55 -18.75
N SER A 88 17.50 12.28 -17.47
CA SER A 88 18.84 12.08 -16.88
C SER A 88 19.06 10.65 -16.33
N LYS A 89 20.34 10.23 -16.30
CA LYS A 89 20.88 8.95 -15.81
C LYS A 89 22.16 9.26 -15.02
N GLY A 90 22.26 8.89 -13.74
CA GLY A 90 23.37 9.27 -12.83
C GLY A 90 24.47 8.22 -12.68
N THR A 91 25.66 8.63 -12.24
CA THR A 91 26.85 7.80 -11.96
C THR A 91 27.44 8.22 -10.62
N ALA A 92 27.88 7.26 -9.79
CA ALA A 92 28.37 7.50 -8.43
C ALA A 92 29.90 7.71 -8.35
N GLU A 93 30.37 8.66 -7.54
CA GLU A 93 31.79 8.89 -7.22
C GLU A 93 32.07 8.89 -5.70
N LYS A 94 33.31 8.52 -5.34
CA LYS A 94 33.81 8.19 -3.99
C LYS A 94 33.73 9.33 -2.96
N GLU A 95 33.24 8.99 -1.77
CA GLU A 95 33.13 9.87 -0.61
C GLU A 95 34.45 10.04 0.16
N VAL A 96 34.73 11.29 0.54
CA VAL A 96 35.67 11.64 1.61
C VAL A 96 34.81 12.02 2.83
N GLU A 97 34.91 11.21 3.90
CA GLU A 97 34.35 11.53 5.22
C GLU A 97 35.13 12.73 5.78
N LEU A 98 34.47 13.87 5.88
CA LEU A 98 34.97 15.04 6.59
C LEU A 98 34.28 15.06 7.96
N GLU A 99 35.05 15.05 9.05
CA GLU A 99 34.50 15.24 10.41
C GLU A 99 34.03 16.70 10.54
N ILE A 100 32.71 16.90 10.59
CA ILE A 100 32.09 18.23 10.66
C ILE A 100 31.65 18.50 12.10
N ASN A 101 32.00 19.67 12.62
CA ASN A 101 31.57 20.09 13.96
C ASN A 101 30.10 20.54 13.94
N LEU A 102 29.22 19.68 14.45
CA LEU A 102 27.77 19.89 14.44
C LEU A 102 27.29 21.06 15.32
N GLU A 103 27.98 21.38 16.43
CA GLU A 103 27.64 22.53 17.28
C GLU A 103 27.92 23.85 16.55
N SER A 104 29.06 23.91 15.86
CA SER A 104 29.42 25.06 15.03
C SER A 104 28.43 25.23 13.87
N LEU A 105 28.04 24.12 13.22
CA LEU A 105 27.06 24.10 12.14
C LEU A 105 25.67 24.54 12.61
N ARG A 106 25.23 24.11 13.81
CA ARG A 106 23.95 24.53 14.41
C ARG A 106 23.93 26.02 14.69
N SER A 107 24.98 26.53 15.34
CA SER A 107 25.09 27.95 15.68
C SER A 107 25.09 28.85 14.45
N LEU A 108 25.61 28.34 13.32
CA LEU A 108 25.65 29.02 12.05
C LEU A 108 24.30 28.94 11.33
N PHE A 109 23.64 27.78 11.36
CA PHE A 109 22.28 27.61 10.83
C PHE A 109 21.27 28.55 11.52
N ASP A 110 21.26 28.59 12.85
CA ASP A 110 20.34 29.45 13.63
C ASP A 110 20.59 30.96 13.40
N ARG A 111 21.80 31.33 12.94
CA ARG A 111 22.16 32.72 12.61
C ARG A 111 21.74 33.10 11.20
N ILE A 112 21.88 32.18 10.26
CA ILE A 112 21.62 32.40 8.83
C ILE A 112 20.13 32.27 8.53
N VAL A 113 19.46 31.28 9.12
CA VAL A 113 18.04 31.03 8.92
C VAL A 113 17.26 31.89 9.92
N PRO A 114 16.57 32.95 9.48
CA PRO A 114 15.87 33.83 10.40
C PRO A 114 14.71 33.10 11.07
N VAL A 115 14.62 33.23 12.40
CA VAL A 115 13.57 32.64 13.27
C VAL A 115 12.13 32.99 12.82
N ARG A 116 11.96 33.98 11.93
CA ARG A 116 10.66 34.42 11.39
C ARG A 116 10.10 33.50 10.29
N ASP A 117 10.89 32.60 9.73
CA ASP A 117 10.42 31.64 8.74
C ASP A 117 9.74 30.46 9.45
N ALA A 118 8.44 30.25 9.21
CA ALA A 118 7.64 29.25 9.94
C ALA A 118 8.15 27.82 9.77
N LYS A 119 8.97 27.57 8.74
CA LYS A 119 9.54 26.26 8.41
C LYS A 119 10.98 26.07 8.87
N GLN A 120 11.72 27.14 9.23
CA GLN A 120 13.15 27.10 9.57
C GLN A 120 13.98 26.26 8.59
N GLU A 121 13.95 26.62 7.31
CA GLU A 121 14.65 25.92 6.23
C GLU A 121 15.73 26.83 5.62
N LEU A 122 16.92 26.29 5.37
CA LEU A 122 18.01 26.96 4.67
C LEU A 122 17.71 26.99 3.17
N ARG A 123 17.56 28.19 2.60
CA ARG A 123 17.29 28.37 1.18
C ARG A 123 18.59 28.59 0.41
N LEU A 124 18.54 28.41 -0.91
CA LEU A 124 19.69 28.69 -1.77
C LEU A 124 20.14 30.17 -1.68
N ALA A 125 19.20 31.11 -1.49
CA ALA A 125 19.52 32.52 -1.29
C ALA A 125 20.41 32.75 -0.06
N ASP A 126 20.13 32.04 1.03
CA ASP A 126 20.89 32.10 2.27
C ASP A 126 22.26 31.44 2.10
N LEU A 127 22.31 30.33 1.36
CA LEU A 127 23.53 29.63 0.97
C LEU A 127 24.47 30.54 0.15
N VAL A 128 23.92 31.35 -0.76
CA VAL A 128 24.67 32.30 -1.58
C VAL A 128 25.14 33.50 -0.74
N ALA A 129 24.29 34.02 0.15
CA ALA A 129 24.61 35.15 1.00
C ALA A 129 25.71 34.82 2.03
N HIS A 130 25.71 33.61 2.56
CA HIS A 130 26.63 33.17 3.63
C HIS A 130 27.62 32.08 3.18
N LYS A 131 27.86 31.94 1.87
CA LYS A 131 28.71 30.89 1.28
C LYS A 131 30.06 30.73 1.96
N ALA A 132 30.75 31.84 2.24
CA ALA A 132 32.09 31.80 2.82
C ALA A 132 32.10 31.26 4.27
N GLU A 133 31.07 31.59 5.06
CA GLU A 133 30.92 31.11 6.42
C GLU A 133 30.48 29.63 6.44
N LEU A 134 29.57 29.26 5.54
CA LEU A 134 29.09 27.88 5.37
C LEU A 134 30.21 26.94 4.89
N GLU A 135 30.99 27.32 3.88
CA GLU A 135 32.11 26.51 3.38
C GLU A 135 33.28 26.43 4.38
N ALA A 136 33.39 27.38 5.32
CA ALA A 136 34.38 27.30 6.40
C ALA A 136 34.02 26.23 7.45
N VAL A 137 32.72 26.04 7.73
CA VAL A 137 32.23 25.07 8.74
C VAL A 137 31.89 23.72 8.09
N PHE A 138 31.34 23.74 6.89
CA PHE A 138 31.00 22.55 6.11
C PHE A 138 31.53 22.68 4.66
N PRO A 139 32.82 22.34 4.45
CA PRO A 139 33.42 22.33 3.13
C PRO A 139 32.69 21.38 2.17
N GLY A 140 32.32 21.88 0.99
CA GLY A 140 31.61 21.13 -0.03
C GLY A 140 30.10 21.03 0.17
N LEU A 141 29.51 21.75 1.14
CA LEU A 141 28.05 21.85 1.31
C LEU A 141 27.37 22.29 0.00
N VAL A 142 27.94 23.27 -0.70
CA VAL A 142 27.38 23.76 -1.97
C VAL A 142 27.35 22.67 -3.05
N LYS A 143 28.32 21.75 -3.04
CA LYS A 143 28.35 20.60 -3.95
C LYS A 143 27.36 19.50 -3.54
N ARG A 144 27.10 19.37 -2.24
CA ARG A 144 26.25 18.33 -1.64
C ARG A 144 24.80 18.77 -1.43
N PHE A 145 24.47 20.04 -1.63
CA PHE A 145 23.14 20.61 -1.37
C PHE A 145 22.02 19.79 -2.02
N SER A 146 22.17 19.44 -3.30
CA SER A 146 21.19 18.64 -4.05
C SER A 146 21.03 17.20 -3.57
N GLY A 147 22.02 16.65 -2.83
CA GLY A 147 21.97 15.32 -2.23
C GLY A 147 21.56 15.33 -0.75
N GLY A 148 21.45 16.53 -0.15
CA GLY A 148 21.00 16.72 1.22
C GLY A 148 19.50 16.98 1.34
N ASP A 149 18.85 17.44 0.27
CA ASP A 149 17.41 17.62 0.17
C ASP A 149 16.73 16.24 0.11
N LEU A 150 16.21 15.79 1.25
CA LEU A 150 15.67 14.44 1.41
C LEU A 150 14.18 14.37 1.02
N ASP A 151 13.49 15.50 0.98
CA ASP A 151 12.06 15.59 0.69
C ASP A 151 11.75 16.25 -0.67
N GLY A 152 12.77 16.73 -1.39
CA GLY A 152 12.64 17.38 -2.69
C GLY A 152 12.07 18.79 -2.58
N SER A 153 12.12 19.40 -1.40
CA SER A 153 11.60 20.75 -1.11
C SER A 153 12.43 21.87 -1.71
N GLN A 154 13.63 21.57 -2.23
CA GLN A 154 14.61 22.53 -2.72
C GLN A 154 15.15 23.46 -1.62
N THR A 155 14.92 23.10 -0.36
CA THR A 155 15.47 23.75 0.83
C THR A 155 16.12 22.69 1.73
N LEU A 156 16.89 23.11 2.73
CA LEU A 156 17.44 22.19 3.72
C LEU A 156 16.94 22.56 5.10
N SER A 157 16.10 21.73 5.69
CA SER A 157 15.81 21.79 7.12
C SER A 157 17.08 21.56 7.95
N TRP A 158 17.05 21.94 9.24
CA TRP A 158 18.16 21.64 10.14
C TRP A 158 18.49 20.14 10.16
N ASP A 159 17.47 19.30 10.16
CA ASP A 159 17.68 17.85 10.20
C ASP A 159 18.39 17.35 8.95
N GLU A 160 18.02 17.85 7.78
CA GLU A 160 18.66 17.48 6.51
C GLU A 160 20.11 17.97 6.45
N LEU A 161 20.37 19.21 6.89
CA LEU A 161 21.72 19.75 6.97
C LEU A 161 22.59 18.98 7.96
N ARG A 162 22.03 18.63 9.13
CA ARG A 162 22.69 17.78 10.14
C ARG A 162 23.02 16.43 9.54
N ILE A 163 22.06 15.77 8.90
CA ILE A 163 22.28 14.46 8.28
C ILE A 163 23.36 14.50 7.21
N LEU A 164 23.32 15.51 6.34
CA LEU A 164 24.34 15.72 5.32
C LEU A 164 25.75 15.88 5.93
N ALA A 165 25.84 16.44 7.14
CA ALA A 165 27.08 16.68 7.87
C ALA A 165 27.55 15.50 8.75
N SER A 166 26.64 14.66 9.22
CA SER A 166 26.96 13.65 10.24
C SER A 166 27.23 12.25 9.65
N GLY A 167 26.61 11.93 8.51
CA GLY A 167 26.81 10.66 7.80
C GLY A 167 25.60 9.73 7.82
N THR A 168 25.82 8.47 7.49
CA THR A 168 24.74 7.49 7.30
C THR A 168 24.10 7.03 8.61
N ASP A 169 24.84 7.05 9.73
CA ASP A 169 24.31 6.67 11.05
C ASP A 169 23.19 7.63 11.50
N GLU A 170 23.43 8.94 11.46
CA GLU A 170 22.40 9.92 11.83
C GLU A 170 21.24 9.99 10.83
N TRP A 171 21.51 9.75 9.54
CA TRP A 171 20.45 9.59 8.55
C TRP A 171 19.53 8.43 8.92
N LEU A 172 20.11 7.31 9.34
CA LEU A 172 19.36 6.10 9.68
C LEU A 172 18.49 6.33 10.92
N GLU A 173 19.04 6.94 11.97
CA GLU A 173 18.26 7.30 13.17
C GLU A 173 17.12 8.28 12.83
N TYR A 174 17.38 9.28 11.99
CA TYR A 174 16.35 10.21 11.53
C TYR A 174 15.20 9.51 10.77
N LYS A 175 15.51 8.50 9.95
CA LYS A 175 14.49 7.70 9.26
C LYS A 175 13.75 6.78 10.24
N PHE A 176 14.44 6.22 11.24
CA PHE A 176 13.82 5.39 12.28
C PHE A 176 12.85 6.15 13.18
N ASP A 177 13.11 7.42 13.46
CA ASP A 177 12.18 8.27 14.24
C ASP A 177 10.82 8.45 13.55
N ARG A 178 10.78 8.30 12.22
CA ARG A 178 9.55 8.38 11.41
C ARG A 178 8.83 7.05 11.27
N ILE A 179 9.49 5.94 11.60
CA ILE A 179 8.87 4.62 11.60
C ILE A 179 8.37 4.35 13.02
N ILE A 180 7.05 4.21 13.16
CA ILE A 180 6.43 3.90 14.45
C ILE A 180 6.75 2.44 14.82
N GLY A 181 7.07 2.20 16.09
CA GLY A 181 7.32 0.86 16.62
C GLY A 181 8.56 0.16 16.04
N LEU A 182 8.46 -1.18 15.92
CA LEU A 182 9.43 -2.07 15.27
C LEU A 182 10.87 -1.98 15.82
N GLN A 183 11.04 -1.84 17.14
CA GLN A 183 12.36 -1.65 17.75
C GLN A 183 13.34 -2.79 17.43
N LYS A 184 12.88 -4.05 17.49
CA LYS A 184 13.69 -5.22 17.13
C LYS A 184 14.22 -5.14 15.69
N LEU A 185 13.38 -4.71 14.75
CA LEU A 185 13.76 -4.55 13.34
C LEU A 185 14.76 -3.40 13.17
N LYS A 186 14.55 -2.27 13.85
CA LYS A 186 15.49 -1.15 13.85
C LYS A 186 16.86 -1.59 14.34
N ASP A 187 16.93 -2.36 15.42
CA ASP A 187 18.18 -2.92 15.94
C ASP A 187 18.85 -3.86 14.94
N GLN A 188 18.08 -4.73 14.26
CA GLN A 188 18.61 -5.59 13.19
C GLN A 188 19.20 -4.76 12.04
N LEU A 189 18.56 -3.67 11.64
CA LEU A 189 19.04 -2.77 10.60
C LEU A 189 20.29 -1.99 11.03
N ARG A 190 20.38 -1.56 12.30
CA ARG A 190 21.62 -0.97 12.87
C ARG A 190 22.77 -1.96 12.81
N GLN A 191 22.54 -3.20 13.22
CA GLN A 191 23.55 -4.26 13.19
C GLN A 191 24.01 -4.55 11.75
N PHE A 192 23.05 -4.63 10.81
CA PHE A 192 23.36 -4.76 9.38
C PHE A 192 24.25 -3.61 8.89
N HIS A 193 23.86 -2.36 9.16
CA HIS A 193 24.62 -1.16 8.80
C HIS A 193 26.06 -1.23 9.35
N GLN A 194 26.19 -1.45 10.66
CA GLN A 194 27.48 -1.50 11.35
C GLN A 194 28.36 -2.63 10.81
N SER A 195 27.80 -3.81 10.56
CA SER A 195 28.54 -4.95 10.01
C SER A 195 29.14 -4.61 8.64
N VAL A 196 28.36 -4.01 7.74
CA VAL A 196 28.83 -3.59 6.42
C VAL A 196 29.93 -2.53 6.53
N MET A 197 29.76 -1.54 7.42
CA MET A 197 30.74 -0.49 7.61
C MET A 197 32.06 -1.00 8.20
N LEU A 198 32.00 -1.97 9.13
CA LEU A 198 33.19 -2.63 9.66
C LEU A 198 33.92 -3.44 8.59
N ASP A 199 33.19 -4.16 7.74
CA ASP A 199 33.79 -4.89 6.61
C ASP A 199 34.48 -3.95 5.62
N LYS A 200 33.87 -2.80 5.32
CA LYS A 200 34.52 -1.76 4.51
C LYS A 200 35.77 -1.21 5.16
N LYS A 201 35.78 -0.97 6.47
CA LYS A 201 36.96 -0.51 7.22
C LYS A 201 38.08 -1.56 7.17
N ARG A 202 37.75 -2.85 7.37
CA ARG A 202 38.72 -3.97 7.23
C ARG A 202 39.31 -4.04 5.82
N ALA A 203 38.48 -3.91 4.79
CA ALA A 203 38.93 -3.90 3.39
C ALA A 203 39.84 -2.70 3.08
N LYS A 204 39.51 -1.50 3.58
CA LYS A 204 40.37 -0.30 3.47
C LYS A 204 41.72 -0.49 4.17
N ALA A 205 41.76 -1.23 5.28
CA ALA A 205 42.99 -1.60 5.98
C ALA A 205 43.80 -2.73 5.31
N GLY A 206 43.36 -3.21 4.13
CA GLY A 206 44.06 -4.25 3.36
C GLY A 206 43.76 -5.68 3.81
N HIS A 207 42.79 -5.90 4.71
CA HIS A 207 42.37 -7.24 5.08
C HIS A 207 41.43 -7.83 4.03
N GLU A 208 41.64 -9.10 3.67
CA GLU A 208 40.74 -9.84 2.79
C GLU A 208 39.48 -10.24 3.57
N VAL A 209 38.37 -9.55 3.33
CA VAL A 209 37.08 -9.89 3.93
C VAL A 209 36.28 -10.74 2.94
N LYS A 210 36.17 -12.04 3.23
CA LYS A 210 35.41 -13.00 2.41
C LYS A 210 33.90 -12.99 2.71
N THR A 211 33.31 -11.85 3.06
CA THR A 211 31.85 -11.74 3.27
C THR A 211 31.06 -11.67 1.96
N GLY A 212 31.75 -11.65 0.81
CA GLY A 212 31.29 -12.27 -0.44
C GLY A 212 29.84 -12.01 -0.83
N GLY A 213 29.45 -10.74 -0.97
CA GLY A 213 28.41 -10.30 -1.92
C GLY A 213 26.97 -10.75 -1.71
N LYS A 214 26.66 -11.53 -0.67
CA LYS A 214 25.30 -12.01 -0.42
C LYS A 214 24.56 -11.02 0.47
N PHE A 215 23.85 -10.10 -0.15
CA PHE A 215 22.97 -9.15 0.54
C PHE A 215 21.49 -9.50 0.42
N HIS A 216 21.17 -10.65 -0.18
CA HIS A 216 19.79 -11.11 -0.27
C HIS A 216 19.21 -11.34 1.11
N MET A 217 17.93 -11.02 1.26
CA MET A 217 17.27 -10.95 2.56
C MET A 217 15.83 -11.50 2.52
N ILE A 218 15.34 -11.93 3.68
CA ILE A 218 13.94 -12.28 3.92
C ILE A 218 13.30 -11.21 4.80
N PHE A 219 12.09 -10.78 4.41
CA PHE A 219 11.21 -9.95 5.24
C PHE A 219 10.01 -10.79 5.66
N GLN A 220 9.99 -11.22 6.92
CA GLN A 220 8.90 -12.05 7.43
C GLN A 220 8.06 -11.31 8.47
N GLY A 221 6.74 -11.34 8.31
CA GLY A 221 5.79 -10.77 9.27
C GLY A 221 4.38 -10.64 8.70
N ASN A 222 3.42 -10.36 9.57
CA ASN A 222 2.01 -10.24 9.23
C ASN A 222 1.73 -9.08 8.24
N PRO A 223 0.59 -9.07 7.53
CA PRO A 223 0.25 -7.96 6.65
C PRO A 223 0.09 -6.67 7.46
N GLY A 224 0.39 -5.53 6.84
CA GLY A 224 0.25 -4.23 7.51
C GLY A 224 1.37 -3.86 8.50
N THR A 225 2.44 -4.65 8.63
CA THR A 225 3.61 -4.33 9.49
C THR A 225 4.66 -3.43 8.84
N GLY A 226 4.41 -2.92 7.63
CA GLY A 226 5.31 -1.96 6.98
C GLY A 226 6.46 -2.55 6.15
N LYS A 227 6.40 -3.84 5.76
CA LYS A 227 7.44 -4.51 4.94
C LYS A 227 7.86 -3.72 3.70
N THR A 228 6.92 -3.31 2.86
CA THR A 228 7.20 -2.53 1.64
C THR A 228 7.78 -1.15 1.95
N THR A 229 7.30 -0.51 3.03
CA THR A 229 7.83 0.81 3.48
C THR A 229 9.29 0.69 3.91
N VAL A 230 9.62 -0.33 4.72
CA VAL A 230 11.00 -0.57 5.15
C VAL A 230 11.88 -1.03 3.98
N ALA A 231 11.34 -1.73 2.98
CA ALA A 231 12.10 -2.11 1.79
C ALA A 231 12.64 -0.89 1.03
N ARG A 232 11.87 0.20 0.95
CA ARG A 232 12.32 1.48 0.38
C ARG A 232 13.46 2.09 1.20
N LEU A 233 13.31 2.11 2.53
CA LEU A 233 14.37 2.57 3.44
C LEU A 233 15.65 1.74 3.27
N VAL A 234 15.53 0.42 3.14
CA VAL A 234 16.68 -0.47 2.92
C VAL A 234 17.33 -0.20 1.56
N ALA A 235 16.57 0.09 0.50
CA ALA A 235 17.14 0.51 -0.77
C ALA A 235 17.96 1.80 -0.64
N GLU A 236 17.40 2.83 0.01
CA GLU A 236 18.13 4.08 0.29
C GLU A 236 19.39 3.83 1.14
N LEU A 237 19.29 3.01 2.19
CA LEU A 237 20.41 2.66 3.07
C LEU A 237 21.53 1.95 2.29
N MET A 238 21.17 0.94 1.49
CA MET A 238 22.11 0.15 0.70
C MET A 238 22.81 0.98 -0.38
N GLN A 239 22.10 1.96 -0.97
CA GLN A 239 22.70 2.91 -1.90
C GLN A 239 23.71 3.82 -1.17
N ARG A 240 23.32 4.40 -0.02
CA ARG A 240 24.19 5.27 0.79
C ARG A 240 25.46 4.58 1.24
N ILE A 241 25.34 3.34 1.70
CA ILE A 241 26.52 2.52 2.03
C ILE A 241 27.11 1.83 0.80
N GLY A 242 26.79 2.25 -0.42
CA GLY A 242 27.46 1.83 -1.66
C GLY A 242 27.49 0.32 -1.90
N ILE A 243 26.44 -0.41 -1.52
CA ILE A 243 26.23 -1.81 -1.93
C ILE A 243 25.55 -1.87 -3.30
N ILE A 244 24.56 -1.00 -3.51
CA ILE A 244 23.83 -0.86 -4.78
C ILE A 244 24.08 0.53 -5.36
N GLU A 245 23.94 0.67 -6.68
CA GLU A 245 24.22 1.93 -7.38
C GLU A 245 23.06 2.93 -7.26
N THR A 246 21.83 2.42 -7.19
CA THR A 246 20.59 3.22 -7.13
C THR A 246 19.69 2.72 -6.00
N ASP A 247 18.87 3.60 -5.45
CA ASP A 247 17.79 3.29 -4.50
C ASP A 247 16.54 2.70 -5.18
N LEU A 248 16.67 2.23 -6.43
CA LEU A 248 15.58 1.63 -7.19
C LEU A 248 15.02 0.41 -6.46
N LEU A 249 13.71 0.45 -6.17
CA LEU A 249 12.94 -0.67 -5.64
C LEU A 249 11.93 -1.13 -6.68
N VAL A 250 12.11 -2.33 -7.23
CA VAL A 250 11.15 -2.99 -8.12
C VAL A 250 10.33 -3.98 -7.30
N GLU A 251 9.06 -3.66 -7.06
CA GLU A 251 8.12 -4.49 -6.32
C GLU A 251 7.33 -5.38 -7.28
N VAL A 252 7.35 -6.69 -7.02
CA VAL A 252 6.68 -7.71 -7.83
C VAL A 252 5.99 -8.76 -6.98
N GLN A 253 4.92 -9.32 -7.54
CA GLN A 253 4.24 -10.50 -7.03
C GLN A 253 4.32 -11.64 -8.08
N ARG A 254 3.74 -12.81 -7.76
CA ARG A 254 3.77 -14.00 -8.63
C ARG A 254 3.32 -13.71 -10.07
N ASP A 255 2.30 -12.88 -10.25
CA ASP A 255 1.72 -12.52 -11.55
C ASP A 255 2.73 -11.83 -12.49
N LYS A 256 3.69 -11.09 -11.93
CA LYS A 256 4.75 -10.41 -12.69
C LYS A 256 5.92 -11.32 -13.05
N LEU A 257 6.11 -12.41 -12.31
CA LEU A 257 7.22 -13.35 -12.54
C LEU A 257 6.78 -14.54 -13.40
N VAL A 258 5.60 -15.08 -13.15
CA VAL A 258 5.11 -16.32 -13.78
C VAL A 258 4.20 -15.98 -14.96
N ALA A 259 4.44 -16.62 -16.11
CA ALA A 259 3.58 -16.49 -17.29
C ALA A 259 2.46 -17.54 -17.30
N GLU A 260 1.41 -17.30 -18.09
CA GLU A 260 0.29 -18.23 -18.24
C GLU A 260 0.64 -19.43 -19.15
N TYR A 261 1.63 -19.27 -20.03
CA TYR A 261 2.03 -20.24 -21.04
C TYR A 261 3.44 -20.78 -20.79
N VAL A 262 3.65 -22.05 -21.13
CA VAL A 262 4.92 -22.77 -21.02
C VAL A 262 6.03 -22.02 -21.75
N GLY A 263 7.21 -21.90 -21.14
CA GLY A 263 8.41 -21.32 -21.76
C GLY A 263 8.44 -19.79 -21.82
N GLN A 264 7.40 -19.11 -21.31
CA GLN A 264 7.39 -17.65 -21.20
C GLN A 264 7.82 -17.15 -19.81
N THR A 265 7.81 -18.01 -18.79
CA THR A 265 8.15 -17.63 -17.42
C THR A 265 9.62 -17.23 -17.27
N GLY A 266 10.55 -17.98 -17.87
CA GLY A 266 11.97 -17.65 -17.86
C GLY A 266 12.28 -16.24 -18.38
N PRO A 267 11.93 -15.91 -19.64
CA PRO A 267 12.13 -14.57 -20.20
C PRO A 267 11.43 -13.46 -19.41
N LYS A 268 10.22 -13.73 -18.90
CA LYS A 268 9.45 -12.77 -18.10
C LYS A 268 10.15 -12.46 -16.77
N THR A 269 10.61 -13.49 -16.06
CA THR A 269 11.38 -13.35 -14.82
C THR A 269 12.69 -12.62 -15.07
N GLN A 270 13.41 -12.97 -16.14
CA GLN A 270 14.67 -12.34 -16.49
C GLN A 270 14.52 -10.84 -16.80
N ALA A 271 13.43 -10.44 -17.47
CA ALA A 271 13.15 -9.04 -17.75
C ALA A 271 13.00 -8.21 -16.46
N VAL A 272 12.29 -8.75 -15.46
CA VAL A 272 12.13 -8.12 -14.14
C VAL A 272 13.48 -8.05 -13.39
N ILE A 273 14.30 -9.10 -13.46
CA ILE A 273 15.64 -9.10 -12.87
C ILE A 273 16.51 -8.00 -13.48
N GLU A 274 16.48 -7.83 -14.80
CA GLU A 274 17.25 -6.79 -15.49
C GLU A 274 16.72 -5.37 -15.18
N GLU A 275 15.40 -5.22 -15.01
CA GLU A 275 14.78 -3.97 -14.56
C GLU A 275 15.32 -3.54 -13.18
N ALA A 276 15.49 -4.49 -12.26
CA ALA A 276 15.93 -4.24 -10.89
C ALA A 276 17.46 -4.20 -10.70
N LYS A 277 18.24 -4.47 -11.75
CA LYS A 277 19.68 -4.79 -11.69
C LYS A 277 20.58 -3.88 -10.84
N SER A 278 20.34 -2.58 -10.87
CA SER A 278 21.12 -1.58 -10.11
C SER A 278 20.53 -1.25 -8.73
N GLY A 279 19.54 -2.00 -8.27
CA GLY A 279 18.81 -1.76 -7.03
C GLY A 279 18.32 -3.04 -6.34
N ILE A 280 17.09 -2.99 -5.83
CA ILE A 280 16.44 -4.08 -5.10
C ILE A 280 15.25 -4.64 -5.88
N LEU A 281 15.19 -5.97 -5.97
CA LEU A 281 14.01 -6.72 -6.41
C LEU A 281 13.24 -7.23 -5.18
N PHE A 282 12.09 -6.62 -4.90
CA PHE A 282 11.22 -6.97 -3.78
C PHE A 282 10.09 -7.88 -4.25
N ILE A 283 10.10 -9.12 -3.77
CA ILE A 283 9.17 -10.18 -4.16
C ILE A 283 8.18 -10.38 -3.01
N ASP A 284 7.00 -9.77 -3.13
CA ASP A 284 5.94 -9.89 -2.15
C ASP A 284 5.18 -11.22 -2.29
N GLU A 285 4.77 -11.76 -1.14
CA GLU A 285 4.17 -13.09 -1.00
C GLU A 285 4.97 -14.19 -1.75
N ALA A 286 6.30 -14.19 -1.59
CA ALA A 286 7.21 -15.06 -2.34
C ALA A 286 6.86 -16.56 -2.27
N TYR A 287 6.30 -17.01 -1.13
CA TYR A 287 5.83 -18.38 -0.92
C TYR A 287 4.82 -18.84 -1.98
N ARG A 288 4.07 -17.90 -2.58
CA ARG A 288 3.13 -18.18 -3.67
C ARG A 288 3.82 -18.69 -4.92
N LEU A 289 5.12 -18.48 -5.11
CA LEU A 289 5.86 -19.05 -6.24
C LEU A 289 5.96 -20.58 -6.15
N SER A 290 5.95 -21.16 -4.93
CA SER A 290 5.96 -22.62 -4.72
C SER A 290 4.55 -23.23 -4.68
N GLY A 291 3.52 -22.43 -4.40
CA GLY A 291 2.13 -22.89 -4.26
C GLY A 291 1.37 -22.89 -5.59
N GLY A 292 1.43 -23.98 -6.36
CA GLY A 292 0.55 -24.19 -7.51
C GLY A 292 0.52 -25.66 -7.91
N GLY A 293 -0.61 -26.33 -7.70
CA GLY A 293 -0.78 -27.71 -8.17
C GLY A 293 -0.64 -27.84 -9.69
N GLY A 294 -0.19 -29.01 -10.16
CA GLY A 294 -0.24 -29.52 -11.53
C GLY A 294 0.51 -28.77 -12.64
N LYS A 295 0.83 -27.47 -12.49
CA LYS A 295 1.52 -26.64 -13.48
C LYS A 295 2.70 -25.91 -12.83
N ASP A 296 3.88 -26.50 -13.00
CA ASP A 296 5.17 -26.18 -12.36
C ASP A 296 5.82 -24.84 -12.77
N PHE A 297 5.10 -23.89 -13.36
CA PHE A 297 5.69 -22.66 -13.90
C PHE A 297 6.34 -21.77 -12.84
N GLY A 298 5.90 -21.85 -11.59
CA GLY A 298 6.53 -21.12 -10.48
C GLY A 298 7.95 -21.59 -10.16
N ARG A 299 8.25 -22.87 -10.41
CA ARG A 299 9.59 -23.43 -10.22
C ARG A 299 10.60 -22.83 -11.19
N GLU A 300 10.21 -22.65 -12.45
CA GLU A 300 11.06 -22.01 -13.47
C GLU A 300 11.46 -20.59 -13.05
N ALA A 301 10.52 -19.81 -12.49
CA ALA A 301 10.82 -18.48 -11.95
C ALA A 301 11.82 -18.54 -10.78
N ILE A 302 11.63 -19.47 -9.85
CA ILE A 302 12.56 -19.66 -8.71
C ILE A 302 13.96 -20.03 -9.21
N GLU A 303 14.07 -20.89 -10.22
CA GLU A 303 15.35 -21.28 -10.82
C GLU A 303 16.07 -20.09 -11.46
N GLN A 304 15.36 -19.21 -12.19
CA GLN A 304 15.95 -17.98 -12.74
C GLN A 304 16.41 -17.02 -11.64
N LEU A 305 15.61 -16.83 -10.59
CA LEU A 305 15.97 -16.01 -9.44
C LEU A 305 17.25 -16.54 -8.76
N MET A 306 17.31 -17.85 -8.48
CA MET A 306 18.51 -18.48 -7.92
C MET A 306 19.75 -18.35 -8.82
N GLY A 307 19.56 -18.35 -10.13
CA GLY A 307 20.62 -18.10 -11.11
C GLY A 307 21.25 -16.73 -10.92
N ALA A 308 20.41 -15.68 -10.89
CA ALA A 308 20.84 -14.30 -10.73
C ALA A 308 21.42 -13.99 -9.34
N MET A 309 21.02 -14.69 -8.28
CA MET A 309 21.58 -14.52 -6.93
C MET A 309 23.06 -14.93 -6.79
N ASN A 310 23.66 -15.55 -7.82
CA ASN A 310 25.10 -15.87 -7.80
C ASN A 310 25.96 -14.69 -8.26
N ASP A 311 25.37 -13.71 -8.92
CA ASP A 311 26.05 -12.51 -9.39
C ASP A 311 26.16 -11.46 -8.29
N SER A 312 27.18 -10.61 -8.37
CA SER A 312 27.37 -9.51 -7.43
C SER A 312 26.33 -8.40 -7.64
N PRO A 313 26.01 -7.60 -6.59
CA PRO A 313 25.24 -6.37 -6.75
C PRO A 313 25.78 -5.50 -7.90
N GLY A 314 24.87 -4.92 -8.69
CA GLY A 314 25.18 -4.15 -9.91
C GLY A 314 25.22 -5.00 -11.19
N LYS A 315 25.57 -6.29 -11.09
CA LYS A 315 25.32 -7.26 -12.18
C LYS A 315 23.94 -7.90 -12.07
N ALA A 316 23.47 -8.09 -10.84
CA ALA A 316 22.14 -8.55 -10.51
C ALA A 316 21.57 -7.73 -9.33
N PRO A 317 20.23 -7.67 -9.19
CA PRO A 317 19.59 -7.01 -8.07
C PRO A 317 19.86 -7.72 -6.75
N VAL A 318 19.84 -6.96 -5.66
CA VAL A 318 19.66 -7.54 -4.33
C VAL A 318 18.21 -8.00 -4.22
N MET A 319 17.99 -9.24 -3.75
CA MET A 319 16.66 -9.84 -3.69
C MET A 319 16.11 -9.79 -2.27
N VAL A 320 14.89 -9.33 -2.13
CA VAL A 320 14.13 -9.32 -0.87
C VAL A 320 12.91 -10.21 -1.04
N PHE A 321 12.84 -11.32 -0.32
CA PHE A 321 11.70 -12.21 -0.33
C PHE A 321 10.80 -11.88 0.86
N ALA A 322 9.56 -11.46 0.62
CA ALA A 322 8.62 -11.06 1.66
C ALA A 322 7.43 -12.03 1.77
N GLY A 323 6.94 -12.22 2.99
CA GLY A 323 5.76 -13.05 3.24
C GLY A 323 5.43 -13.22 4.72
N TYR A 324 4.44 -14.08 4.99
CA TYR A 324 4.10 -14.47 6.36
C TYR A 324 5.12 -15.44 6.94
N PRO A 325 5.42 -15.40 8.26
CA PRO A 325 6.47 -16.23 8.86
C PRO A 325 6.34 -17.72 8.52
N ASP A 326 5.18 -18.33 8.80
CA ASP A 326 4.95 -19.77 8.59
C ASP A 326 5.07 -20.17 7.10
N ASP A 327 4.55 -19.34 6.20
CA ASP A 327 4.58 -19.60 4.77
C ASP A 327 5.98 -19.41 4.18
N MET A 328 6.73 -18.44 4.70
CA MET A 328 8.13 -18.23 4.33
C MET A 328 9.01 -19.37 4.84
N GLU A 329 8.79 -19.87 6.05
CA GLU A 329 9.49 -21.05 6.55
C GLU A 329 9.27 -22.27 5.63
N ALA A 330 8.01 -22.55 5.27
CA ALA A 330 7.67 -23.62 4.33
C ALA A 330 8.31 -23.40 2.94
N PHE A 331 8.29 -22.17 2.43
CA PHE A 331 8.90 -21.80 1.15
C PHE A 331 10.41 -22.03 1.14
N MET A 332 11.10 -21.67 2.22
CA MET A 332 12.55 -21.84 2.36
C MET A 332 12.94 -23.31 2.50
N ASN A 333 12.16 -24.09 3.25
CA ASN A 333 12.36 -25.53 3.39
C ASN A 333 12.17 -26.28 2.06
N ALA A 334 11.21 -25.86 1.23
CA ALA A 334 11.00 -26.42 -0.10
C ALA A 334 12.13 -26.07 -1.09
N ASN A 335 12.87 -24.97 -0.87
CA ASN A 335 13.86 -24.43 -1.78
C ASN A 335 15.21 -24.20 -1.10
N SER A 336 15.89 -25.29 -0.70
CA SER A 336 17.19 -25.21 0.00
C SER A 336 18.27 -24.40 -0.74
N GLY A 337 18.16 -24.26 -2.06
CA GLY A 337 19.04 -23.44 -2.89
C GLY A 337 18.92 -21.93 -2.60
N LEU A 338 17.71 -21.44 -2.31
CA LEU A 338 17.47 -20.07 -1.88
C LEU A 338 18.04 -19.84 -0.47
N TYR A 339 17.77 -20.76 0.45
CA TYR A 339 18.22 -20.66 1.85
C TYR A 339 19.73 -20.41 1.99
N ARG A 340 20.56 -21.10 1.19
CA ARG A 340 22.03 -20.94 1.22
C ARG A 340 22.56 -19.61 0.67
N ARG A 341 21.71 -18.82 -0.02
CA ARG A 341 22.08 -17.58 -0.68
C ARG A 341 21.58 -16.34 0.04
N ILE A 342 20.58 -16.49 0.90
CA ILE A 342 20.05 -15.44 1.73
C ILE A 342 20.92 -15.33 2.98
N ALA A 343 21.40 -14.11 3.28
CA ALA A 343 22.28 -13.85 4.42
C ALA A 343 21.52 -13.23 5.60
N TYR A 344 20.45 -12.49 5.33
CA TYR A 344 19.73 -11.71 6.33
C TYR A 344 18.26 -12.10 6.41
N THR A 345 17.73 -12.17 7.63
CA THR A 345 16.30 -12.35 7.88
C THR A 345 15.86 -11.25 8.83
N PHE A 346 14.93 -10.42 8.37
CA PHE A 346 14.36 -9.31 9.10
C PHE A 346 12.93 -9.66 9.54
N GLU A 347 12.69 -9.52 10.83
CA GLU A 347 11.42 -9.88 11.45
C GLU A 347 10.58 -8.63 11.72
N PHE A 348 9.39 -8.63 11.15
CA PHE A 348 8.40 -7.57 11.33
C PHE A 348 7.37 -8.05 12.35
N THR A 349 7.56 -7.64 13.60
CA THR A 349 6.65 -7.95 14.70
C THR A 349 5.34 -7.18 14.57
N ASP A 350 4.28 -7.72 15.16
CA ASP A 350 2.99 -7.04 15.24
C ASP A 350 3.09 -5.77 16.08
N TYR A 351 2.28 -4.77 15.73
CA TYR A 351 2.20 -3.51 16.47
C TYR A 351 1.41 -3.68 17.76
N ASP A 352 1.92 -3.09 18.83
CA ASP A 352 1.16 -2.96 20.07
C ASP A 352 0.06 -1.88 19.95
N PRO A 353 -0.91 -1.82 20.88
CA PRO A 353 -1.96 -0.80 20.84
C PRO A 353 -1.45 0.65 20.86
N SER A 354 -0.29 0.92 21.47
CA SER A 354 0.34 2.25 21.51
C SER A 354 0.88 2.65 20.14
N ASP A 355 1.55 1.71 19.46
CA ASP A 355 2.00 1.88 18.08
C ASP A 355 0.80 2.09 17.14
N LEU A 356 -0.26 1.28 17.29
CA LEU A 356 -1.48 1.42 16.49
C LEU A 356 -2.16 2.77 16.69
N ALA A 357 -2.19 3.30 17.92
CA ALA A 357 -2.72 4.64 18.21
C ALA A 357 -1.92 5.74 17.48
N GLN A 358 -0.60 5.65 17.48
CA GLN A 358 0.27 6.57 16.74
C GLN A 358 0.05 6.46 15.23
N ILE A 359 -0.06 5.24 14.70
CA ILE A 359 -0.31 4.99 13.26
C ILE A 359 -1.67 5.56 12.86
N LEU A 360 -2.70 5.41 13.72
CA LEU A 360 -4.04 5.93 13.46
C LEU A 360 -4.07 7.46 13.46
N GLU A 361 -3.42 8.12 14.43
CA GLU A 361 -3.28 9.57 14.45
C GLU A 361 -2.56 10.07 13.18
N PHE A 362 -1.48 9.41 12.79
CA PHE A 362 -0.77 9.71 11.54
C PHE A 362 -1.67 9.53 10.31
N THR A 363 -2.41 8.43 10.23
CA THR A 363 -3.33 8.13 9.12
C THR A 363 -4.40 9.20 8.99
N ALA A 364 -5.02 9.62 10.10
CA ALA A 364 -6.01 10.69 10.11
C ALA A 364 -5.41 12.02 9.63
N LYS A 365 -4.24 12.39 10.15
CA LYS A 365 -3.53 13.63 9.80
C LYS A 365 -3.15 13.66 8.32
N SER A 366 -2.62 12.56 7.78
CA SER A 366 -2.28 12.45 6.35
C SER A 366 -3.50 12.52 5.45
N ALA A 367 -4.68 12.12 5.93
CA ALA A 367 -5.94 12.28 5.23
C ALA A 367 -6.58 13.68 5.39
N GLY A 368 -5.94 14.60 6.13
CA GLY A 368 -6.44 15.95 6.38
C GLY A 368 -7.47 16.07 7.51
N PHE A 369 -7.62 15.03 8.33
CA PHE A 369 -8.47 15.01 9.51
C PHE A 369 -7.63 15.16 10.78
N TYR A 370 -8.27 15.55 11.87
CA TYR A 370 -7.63 15.58 13.17
C TYR A 370 -8.50 14.86 14.20
N LEU A 371 -7.85 14.18 15.14
CA LEU A 371 -8.54 13.55 16.25
C LEU A 371 -8.91 14.60 17.29
N GLN A 372 -9.99 14.35 18.03
CA GLN A 372 -10.37 15.15 19.19
C GLN A 372 -9.17 15.39 20.11
N LYS A 373 -9.11 16.56 20.74
CA LYS A 373 -7.99 16.94 21.61
C LYS A 373 -7.68 15.92 22.72
N SER A 374 -8.69 15.20 23.22
CA SER A 374 -8.54 14.14 24.23
C SER A 374 -7.88 12.86 23.69
N LEU A 375 -7.76 12.72 22.36
CA LEU A 375 -7.22 11.54 21.67
C LEU A 375 -5.96 11.86 20.86
N SER A 376 -5.55 13.13 20.81
CA SER A 376 -4.36 13.58 20.08
C SER A 376 -3.24 14.00 21.02
N GLY A 377 -1.99 13.92 20.54
CA GLY A 377 -0.79 14.21 21.33
C GLY A 377 -0.42 13.10 22.33
N PRO A 378 0.60 13.31 23.18
CA PRO A 378 1.20 12.26 24.00
C PRO A 378 0.21 11.59 24.99
N GLU A 379 -0.56 12.38 25.73
CA GLU A 379 -1.55 11.89 26.70
C GLU A 379 -2.78 11.30 25.99
N GLY A 380 -3.22 11.91 24.87
CA GLY A 380 -4.36 11.42 24.10
C GLY A 380 -4.09 10.08 23.42
N ARG A 381 -2.84 9.79 23.04
CA ARG A 381 -2.42 8.50 22.48
C ARG A 381 -2.61 7.35 23.45
N GLU A 382 -2.40 7.56 24.75
CA GLU A 382 -2.64 6.53 25.76
C GLU A 382 -4.12 6.19 25.84
N ARG A 383 -5.00 7.20 25.82
CA ARG A 383 -6.45 6.99 25.74
C ARG A 383 -6.85 6.26 24.46
N LEU A 384 -6.30 6.66 23.32
CA LEU A 384 -6.57 6.04 22.03
C LEU A 384 -6.10 4.57 21.99
N ALA A 385 -4.92 4.30 22.55
CA ALA A 385 -4.38 2.93 22.68
C ALA A 385 -5.29 2.07 23.56
N GLY A 386 -5.78 2.61 24.68
CA GLY A 386 -6.77 1.96 25.54
C GLY A 386 -8.06 1.62 24.79
N LEU A 387 -8.61 2.56 24.01
CA LEU A 387 -9.80 2.32 23.20
C LEU A 387 -9.60 1.20 22.18
N ILE A 388 -8.47 1.20 21.47
CA ILE A 388 -8.12 0.14 20.53
C ILE A 388 -7.98 -1.19 21.27
N ALA A 389 -7.28 -1.20 22.42
CA ALA A 389 -7.02 -2.40 23.21
C ALA A 389 -8.33 -3.04 23.72
N GLU A 390 -9.24 -2.23 24.27
CA GLU A 390 -10.50 -2.65 24.88
C GLU A 390 -11.56 -3.07 23.86
N ARG A 391 -11.58 -2.44 22.68
CA ARG A 391 -12.69 -2.56 21.71
C ARG A 391 -12.36 -3.37 20.46
N THR A 392 -11.13 -3.87 20.34
CA THR A 392 -10.72 -4.77 19.25
C THR A 392 -10.16 -6.08 19.80
N LEU A 393 -10.27 -7.15 19.03
CA LEU A 393 -9.71 -8.46 19.40
C LEU A 393 -8.19 -8.48 19.19
N PRO A 394 -7.39 -9.07 20.10
CA PRO A 394 -5.94 -9.23 19.93
C PRO A 394 -5.55 -9.87 18.59
N GLU A 395 -6.29 -10.90 18.17
CA GLU A 395 -6.04 -11.63 16.93
C GLU A 395 -6.34 -10.76 15.70
N ALA A 396 -7.37 -9.91 15.78
CA ALA A 396 -7.69 -8.95 14.72
C ALA A 396 -6.58 -7.89 14.59
N ARG A 397 -6.02 -7.43 15.71
CA ARG A 397 -4.87 -6.51 15.73
C ARG A 397 -3.64 -7.12 15.09
N ALA A 398 -3.26 -8.33 15.52
CA ALA A 398 -2.11 -9.05 14.97
C ALA A 398 -2.26 -9.38 13.48
N MET A 399 -3.47 -9.70 13.03
CA MET A 399 -3.70 -10.05 11.62
C MET A 399 -3.67 -8.83 10.68
N MET A 400 -4.14 -7.67 11.13
CA MET A 400 -4.32 -6.49 10.26
C MET A 400 -3.27 -5.40 10.45
N ASN A 401 -2.66 -5.27 11.64
CA ASN A 401 -1.64 -4.26 11.97
C ASN A 401 -2.00 -2.85 11.44
N GLY A 402 -1.15 -2.20 10.64
CA GLY A 402 -1.46 -0.88 10.06
C GLY A 402 -2.73 -0.85 9.21
N GLY A 403 -3.11 -1.98 8.59
CA GLY A 403 -4.39 -2.13 7.89
C GLY A 403 -5.61 -2.06 8.81
N LEU A 404 -5.45 -2.35 10.12
CA LEU A 404 -6.48 -2.09 11.12
C LEU A 404 -6.71 -0.58 11.23
N CYS A 405 -5.65 0.22 11.31
CA CYS A 405 -5.75 1.68 11.44
C CYS A 405 -6.44 2.32 10.23
N GLU A 406 -6.15 1.85 9.01
CA GLU A 406 -6.86 2.30 7.80
C GLU A 406 -8.37 1.98 7.87
N ARG A 407 -8.74 0.79 8.36
CA ARG A 407 -10.14 0.40 8.56
C ARG A 407 -10.82 1.20 9.66
N LEU A 408 -10.15 1.38 10.79
CA LEU A 408 -10.64 2.20 11.91
C LEU A 408 -10.88 3.63 11.46
N PHE A 409 -9.94 4.24 10.75
CA PHE A 409 -10.11 5.57 10.17
C PHE A 409 -11.30 5.62 9.21
N THR A 410 -11.42 4.64 8.30
CA THR A 410 -12.52 4.57 7.33
C THR A 410 -13.88 4.50 8.03
N PHE A 411 -14.03 3.67 9.06
CA PHE A 411 -15.27 3.56 9.81
C PHE A 411 -15.54 4.77 10.69
N ALA A 412 -14.51 5.37 11.29
CA ALA A 412 -14.66 6.60 12.08
C ALA A 412 -15.09 7.76 11.20
N LYS A 413 -14.52 7.88 9.99
CA LYS A 413 -14.94 8.85 8.99
C LYS A 413 -16.40 8.64 8.58
N GLN A 414 -16.85 7.40 8.39
CA GLN A 414 -18.26 7.11 8.11
C GLN A 414 -19.18 7.56 9.26
N SER A 415 -18.78 7.30 10.52
CA SER A 415 -19.53 7.78 11.69
C SER A 415 -19.59 9.32 11.75
N LEU A 416 -18.48 9.99 11.43
CA LEU A 416 -18.42 11.45 11.27
C LEU A 416 -19.39 11.93 10.18
N ASP A 417 -19.35 11.32 8.99
CA ASP A 417 -20.21 11.67 7.86
C ASP A 417 -21.70 11.52 8.25
N ASP A 418 -22.06 10.43 8.94
CA ASP A 418 -23.42 10.18 9.44
C ASP A 418 -23.87 11.22 10.48
N ARG A 419 -22.95 11.66 11.35
CA ARG A 419 -23.21 12.72 12.33
C ARG A 419 -23.42 14.08 11.66
N GLU A 420 -22.61 14.42 10.66
CA GLU A 420 -22.74 15.69 9.94
C GLU A 420 -24.04 15.72 9.10
N MET A 421 -24.44 14.60 8.49
CA MET A 421 -25.71 14.47 7.77
C MET A 421 -26.92 14.76 8.66
N LYS A 422 -26.88 14.35 9.93
CA LYS A 422 -27.96 14.60 10.91
C LYS A 422 -28.11 16.07 11.29
N LYS A 423 -27.08 16.92 11.11
CA LYS A 423 -27.15 18.35 11.42
C LYS A 423 -28.07 19.15 10.46
N GLY A 424 -28.45 18.59 9.32
CA GLY A 424 -29.38 19.22 8.36
C GLY A 424 -28.84 20.47 7.66
N LYS A 425 -29.64 21.09 6.78
CA LYS A 425 -29.24 22.23 5.91
C LYS A 425 -28.90 23.55 6.63
N GLY A 426 -28.91 23.56 7.96
CA GLY A 426 -28.56 24.72 8.80
C GLY A 426 -27.36 24.48 9.73
N GLY A 427 -26.69 23.34 9.63
CA GLY A 427 -25.45 23.07 10.37
C GLY A 427 -24.33 23.99 9.89
N GLY A 428 -23.45 24.40 10.81
CA GLY A 428 -22.24 25.17 10.50
C GLY A 428 -21.28 24.45 9.54
N PRO A 429 -20.01 24.91 9.41
CA PRO A 429 -19.05 24.27 8.53
C PRO A 429 -18.87 22.78 8.86
N ILE A 430 -18.65 21.96 7.82
CA ILE A 430 -18.44 20.51 7.94
C ILE A 430 -17.23 20.27 8.84
N SER A 431 -17.41 19.44 9.87
CA SER A 431 -16.33 19.11 10.80
C SER A 431 -15.29 18.19 10.13
N MET A 432 -14.02 18.48 10.38
CA MET A 432 -12.88 17.61 10.07
C MET A 432 -12.35 16.88 11.32
N GLU A 433 -13.02 17.06 12.46
CA GLU A 433 -12.67 16.47 13.75
C GLU A 433 -13.34 15.10 13.94
N ILE A 434 -12.52 14.07 14.14
CA ILE A 434 -12.99 12.73 14.51
C ILE A 434 -13.09 12.65 16.03
N LEU A 435 -14.30 12.40 16.55
CA LEU A 435 -14.57 12.30 17.97
C LEU A 435 -14.34 10.90 18.51
N GLU A 436 -14.25 10.79 19.84
CA GLU A 436 -14.15 9.50 20.52
C GLU A 436 -15.32 8.57 20.19
N GLU A 437 -16.54 9.08 20.08
CA GLU A 437 -17.71 8.26 19.74
C GLU A 437 -17.60 7.65 18.33
N ASP A 438 -17.00 8.38 17.38
CA ASP A 438 -16.80 7.89 16.00
C ASP A 438 -15.85 6.69 15.98
N LEU A 439 -14.79 6.77 16.79
CA LEU A 439 -13.78 5.72 16.93
C LEU A 439 -14.29 4.51 17.73
N ILE A 440 -15.10 4.74 18.77
CA ILE A 440 -15.79 3.65 19.47
C ILE A 440 -16.67 2.88 18.49
N GLY A 441 -17.48 3.60 17.70
CA GLY A 441 -18.29 3.00 16.65
C GLY A 441 -17.43 2.23 15.64
N ALA A 442 -16.30 2.79 15.23
CA ALA A 442 -15.36 2.14 14.32
C ALA A 442 -14.80 0.82 14.85
N CYS A 443 -14.37 0.79 16.11
CA CYS A 443 -13.80 -0.42 16.72
C CYS A 443 -14.81 -1.57 16.77
N THR A 444 -16.07 -1.28 17.09
CA THR A 444 -17.13 -2.30 17.17
C THR A 444 -17.50 -2.91 15.82
N ARG A 445 -17.16 -2.24 14.71
CA ARG A 445 -17.43 -2.70 13.34
C ARG A 445 -16.31 -3.56 12.76
N ILE A 446 -15.20 -3.73 13.48
CA ILE A 446 -14.11 -4.58 13.04
C ILE A 446 -14.58 -6.05 13.06
N PRO A 447 -14.54 -6.76 11.92
CA PRO A 447 -14.97 -8.15 11.87
C PRO A 447 -14.01 -9.04 12.69
N PRO A 448 -14.52 -10.11 13.32
CA PRO A 448 -13.66 -11.10 13.93
C PRO A 448 -12.79 -11.78 12.86
N PRO A 449 -11.55 -12.18 13.21
CA PRO A 449 -10.68 -12.88 12.28
C PRO A 449 -11.30 -14.24 11.89
N PRO A 450 -11.05 -14.71 10.66
CA PRO A 450 -11.48 -16.06 10.26
C PRO A 450 -10.80 -17.10 11.15
N ALA A 451 -11.53 -18.15 11.51
CA ALA A 451 -10.96 -19.28 12.24
C ALA A 451 -9.87 -19.93 11.39
N ARG A 452 -8.59 -19.73 11.74
CA ARG A 452 -7.50 -20.53 11.17
C ARG A 452 -7.59 -21.92 11.80
N GLU A 453 -7.68 -22.96 10.97
CA GLU A 453 -7.44 -24.33 11.42
C GLU A 453 -6.10 -24.35 12.14
N ALA A 454 -6.11 -24.60 13.45
CA ALA A 454 -4.88 -24.77 14.20
C ALA A 454 -4.16 -25.98 13.61
N LYS A 455 -3.06 -25.75 12.87
CA LYS A 455 -2.17 -26.83 12.47
C LYS A 455 -1.57 -27.41 13.74
N VAL A 456 -2.06 -28.58 14.14
CA VAL A 456 -1.42 -29.41 15.16
C VAL A 456 -0.06 -29.82 14.62
N THR A 457 0.99 -29.11 15.02
CA THR A 457 2.36 -29.55 14.81
C THR A 457 2.62 -30.71 15.76
N VAL A 458 2.47 -31.93 15.27
CA VAL A 458 2.98 -33.12 15.95
C VAL A 458 4.49 -33.06 15.83
N GLY A 459 5.14 -32.48 16.83
CA GLY A 459 6.59 -32.52 16.98
C GLY A 459 7.05 -33.96 17.17
N SER A 460 7.71 -34.50 16.16
CA SER A 460 8.49 -35.73 16.26
C SER A 460 9.86 -35.39 16.85
N ASP A 461 9.94 -35.28 18.18
CA ASP A 461 11.24 -35.32 18.86
C ASP A 461 11.49 -36.74 19.39
N GLY A 462 12.50 -37.38 18.81
CA GLY A 462 13.08 -38.61 19.30
C GLY A 462 13.80 -38.36 20.62
N GLY A 463 13.24 -38.88 21.71
CA GLY A 463 13.89 -38.90 23.02
C GLY A 463 13.27 -40.01 23.86
N GLY A 464 14.02 -41.10 24.06
CA GLY A 464 13.56 -42.27 24.80
C GLY A 464 13.24 -41.97 26.26
N GLY A 465 11.98 -42.21 26.66
CA GLY A 465 11.53 -42.25 28.04
C GLY A 465 10.26 -43.08 28.14
N LYS A 466 10.37 -44.32 28.62
CA LYS A 466 9.23 -45.22 28.83
C LYS A 466 8.40 -44.74 30.03
N GLY A 467 7.16 -44.32 29.76
CA GLY A 467 6.18 -43.99 30.80
C GLY A 467 5.07 -43.05 30.32
N GLY A 468 4.35 -43.42 29.25
CA GLY A 468 3.19 -42.67 28.75
C GLY A 468 2.06 -43.63 28.38
N PRO A 469 0.79 -43.15 28.33
CA PRO A 469 -0.38 -43.97 28.04
C PRO A 469 -0.24 -44.64 26.66
N ASP A 470 -0.78 -45.86 26.53
CA ASP A 470 -0.63 -46.74 25.37
C ASP A 470 -0.94 -45.98 24.06
N PRO A 471 0.06 -45.76 23.16
CA PRO A 471 -0.10 -44.92 21.98
C PRO A 471 -1.19 -45.42 21.02
N ALA A 472 -1.54 -46.71 21.08
CA ALA A 472 -2.66 -47.26 20.32
C ALA A 472 -4.03 -46.77 20.83
N ALA A 473 -4.21 -46.64 22.15
CA ALA A 473 -5.46 -46.15 22.74
C ALA A 473 -5.67 -44.65 22.47
N THR A 474 -4.61 -43.85 22.56
CA THR A 474 -4.64 -42.41 22.28
C THR A 474 -4.91 -42.12 20.79
N ALA A 475 -4.35 -42.92 19.88
CA ALA A 475 -4.62 -42.82 18.45
C ALA A 475 -6.09 -43.14 18.10
N VAL A 476 -6.68 -44.15 18.74
CA VAL A 476 -8.10 -44.52 18.54
C VAL A 476 -9.02 -43.41 19.02
N LEU A 477 -8.77 -42.83 20.20
CA LEU A 477 -9.58 -41.74 20.75
C LEU A 477 -9.47 -40.45 19.91
N THR A 478 -8.28 -40.15 19.37
CA THR A 478 -8.06 -38.99 18.49
C THR A 478 -8.77 -39.18 17.13
N SER A 479 -8.79 -40.41 16.61
CA SER A 479 -9.57 -40.75 15.42
C SER A 479 -11.08 -40.66 15.65
N GLN A 480 -11.56 -41.04 16.84
CA GLN A 480 -12.98 -40.96 17.18
C GLN A 480 -13.43 -39.50 17.35
N LEU A 481 -12.61 -38.66 18.00
CA LEU A 481 -12.89 -37.24 18.17
C LEU A 481 -12.95 -36.50 16.83
N SER A 482 -11.99 -36.75 15.93
CA SER A 482 -11.97 -36.13 14.60
C SER A 482 -13.13 -36.61 13.71
N ALA A 483 -13.56 -37.88 13.84
CA ALA A 483 -14.75 -38.39 13.17
C ALA A 483 -16.04 -37.75 13.71
N ALA A 484 -16.14 -37.51 15.02
CA ALA A 484 -17.27 -36.83 15.65
C ALA A 484 -17.34 -35.34 15.22
N GLN A 485 -16.21 -34.64 15.19
CA GLN A 485 -16.14 -33.23 14.73
C GLN A 485 -16.61 -33.06 13.28
N ARG A 486 -16.17 -33.93 12.36
CA ARG A 486 -16.63 -33.91 10.96
C ARG A 486 -18.14 -34.16 10.81
N ARG A 487 -18.75 -34.91 11.72
CA ARG A 487 -20.20 -35.13 11.74
C ARG A 487 -20.95 -33.86 12.16
N VAL A 488 -20.42 -33.13 13.14
CA VAL A 488 -20.97 -31.83 13.57
C VAL A 488 -20.89 -30.81 12.42
N GLU A 489 -19.71 -30.64 11.80
CA GLU A 489 -19.54 -29.71 10.67
C GLU A 489 -20.50 -30.01 9.50
N LYS A 490 -20.65 -31.30 9.16
CA LYS A 490 -21.57 -31.72 8.10
C LYS A 490 -23.04 -31.47 8.45
N ALA A 491 -23.41 -31.60 9.72
CA ALA A 491 -24.77 -31.30 10.19
C ALA A 491 -25.03 -29.78 10.22
N GLU A 492 -24.07 -28.98 10.65
CA GLU A 492 -24.16 -27.51 10.66
C GLU A 492 -24.32 -26.94 9.24
N ALA A 493 -23.53 -27.44 8.28
CA ALA A 493 -23.66 -27.04 6.88
C ALA A 493 -25.06 -27.34 6.29
N ARG A 494 -25.62 -28.51 6.60
CA ARG A 494 -26.99 -28.90 6.16
C ARG A 494 -28.08 -28.05 6.81
N CYS A 495 -27.92 -27.69 8.08
CA CYS A 495 -28.84 -26.78 8.76
C CYS A 495 -28.82 -25.39 8.10
N LEU A 496 -27.63 -24.88 7.78
CA LEU A 496 -27.47 -23.57 7.13
C LEU A 496 -28.13 -23.53 5.74
N GLU A 497 -27.94 -24.58 4.92
CA GLU A 497 -28.55 -24.69 3.59
C GLU A 497 -30.10 -24.66 3.67
N LEU A 498 -30.68 -25.42 4.59
CA LEU A 498 -32.14 -25.46 4.78
C LEU A 498 -32.70 -24.18 5.41
N GLU A 499 -31.94 -23.49 6.25
CA GLU A 499 -32.34 -22.17 6.78
C GLU A 499 -32.45 -21.13 5.65
N VAL A 500 -31.52 -21.16 4.70
CA VAL A 500 -31.56 -20.31 3.50
C VAL A 500 -32.75 -20.67 2.62
N GLU A 501 -33.04 -21.95 2.41
CA GLU A 501 -34.21 -22.39 1.64
C GLU A 501 -35.53 -21.97 2.31
N ALA A 502 -35.65 -22.17 3.62
CA ALA A 502 -36.83 -21.75 4.38
C ALA A 502 -37.01 -20.23 4.38
N ALA A 503 -35.93 -19.46 4.50
CA ALA A 503 -35.96 -18.00 4.39
C ALA A 503 -36.43 -17.53 2.99
N ARG A 504 -35.96 -18.20 1.94
CA ARG A 504 -36.38 -17.91 0.55
C ARG A 504 -37.86 -18.21 0.33
N ALA A 505 -38.35 -19.34 0.82
CA ALA A 505 -39.77 -19.71 0.73
C ALA A 505 -40.67 -18.73 1.50
N ARG A 506 -40.24 -18.28 2.70
CA ARG A 506 -40.94 -17.24 3.47
C ARG A 506 -41.01 -15.91 2.72
N ALA A 507 -39.93 -15.48 2.11
CA ALA A 507 -39.88 -14.27 1.31
C ALA A 507 -40.80 -14.36 0.07
N GLU A 508 -40.84 -15.52 -0.59
CA GLU A 508 -41.74 -15.79 -1.72
C GLU A 508 -43.21 -15.65 -1.31
N VAL A 509 -43.61 -16.23 -0.18
CA VAL A 509 -44.98 -16.10 0.38
C VAL A 509 -45.31 -14.64 0.71
N GLN A 510 -44.35 -13.87 1.24
CA GLN A 510 -44.56 -12.46 1.58
C GLN A 510 -44.81 -11.60 0.33
N VAL A 511 -43.99 -11.77 -0.70
CA VAL A 511 -44.15 -11.06 -1.98
C VAL A 511 -45.48 -11.39 -2.64
N MET A 512 -45.90 -12.66 -2.61
CA MET A 512 -47.18 -13.08 -3.18
C MET A 512 -48.39 -12.51 -2.40
N LYS A 513 -48.30 -12.43 -1.07
CA LYS A 513 -49.33 -11.78 -0.23
C LYS A 513 -49.46 -10.29 -0.57
N GLU A 514 -48.35 -9.57 -0.69
CA GLU A 514 -48.33 -8.15 -1.05
C GLU A 514 -48.90 -7.90 -2.46
N ALA A 515 -48.55 -8.76 -3.43
CA ALA A 515 -49.10 -8.70 -4.78
C ALA A 515 -50.62 -8.96 -4.82
N SER A 516 -51.12 -9.89 -3.99
CA SER A 516 -52.55 -10.18 -3.89
C SER A 516 -53.35 -8.99 -3.30
N HIS A 517 -52.79 -8.27 -2.33
CA HIS A 517 -53.40 -7.07 -1.77
C HIS A 517 -53.42 -5.90 -2.76
N ALA A 518 -52.43 -5.79 -3.65
CA ALA A 518 -52.38 -4.75 -4.68
C ALA A 518 -53.37 -5.00 -5.84
N ALA A 519 -53.79 -6.25 -6.08
CA ALA A 519 -54.63 -6.64 -7.20
C ALA A 519 -56.15 -6.53 -6.94
N ALA A 520 -56.61 -6.17 -5.74
CA ALA A 520 -58.03 -6.16 -5.36
C ALA A 520 -58.93 -5.10 -6.05
N GLY A 521 -58.50 -4.49 -7.16
CA GLY A 521 -59.10 -3.29 -7.77
C GLY A 521 -59.80 -3.44 -9.13
N GLY A 522 -60.06 -4.65 -9.66
CA GLY A 522 -60.74 -4.80 -10.95
C GLY A 522 -61.47 -6.13 -11.14
N ALA A 523 -62.76 -6.10 -11.48
CA ALA A 523 -63.62 -7.28 -11.59
C ALA A 523 -63.67 -7.83 -13.04
N ASP A 524 -63.82 -9.16 -13.14
CA ASP A 524 -64.18 -9.99 -14.31
C ASP A 524 -63.11 -10.77 -15.10
N LYS A 525 -61.81 -10.49 -14.97
CA LYS A 525 -60.74 -11.48 -15.32
C LYS A 525 -59.98 -12.01 -14.10
N MET A 526 -60.42 -11.58 -12.93
CA MET A 526 -59.70 -11.70 -11.66
C MET A 526 -59.93 -13.03 -10.95
N ALA A 527 -61.05 -13.73 -11.18
CA ALA A 527 -61.41 -14.92 -10.41
C ALA A 527 -60.51 -16.13 -10.69
N ASP A 528 -60.19 -16.41 -11.95
CA ASP A 528 -59.32 -17.53 -12.32
C ASP A 528 -57.85 -17.24 -11.97
N TYR A 529 -57.40 -15.99 -12.19
CA TYR A 529 -56.07 -15.54 -11.78
C TYR A 529 -55.90 -15.57 -10.26
N GLN A 530 -56.89 -15.13 -9.48
CA GLN A 530 -56.85 -15.19 -8.03
C GLN A 530 -56.87 -16.63 -7.51
N ARG A 531 -57.60 -17.56 -8.13
CA ARG A 531 -57.52 -18.99 -7.77
C ARG A 531 -56.13 -19.56 -8.00
N GLU A 532 -55.53 -19.30 -9.16
CA GLU A 532 -54.18 -19.77 -9.49
C GLU A 532 -53.12 -19.18 -8.53
N GLN A 533 -53.24 -17.89 -8.17
CA GLN A 533 -52.32 -17.27 -7.21
C GLN A 533 -52.52 -17.80 -5.77
N VAL A 534 -53.76 -18.07 -5.35
CA VAL A 534 -54.05 -18.67 -4.03
C VAL A 534 -53.48 -20.08 -3.94
N GLU A 535 -53.61 -20.88 -5.01
CA GLU A 535 -53.05 -22.23 -5.06
C GLU A 535 -51.51 -22.22 -4.95
N ARG A 536 -50.83 -21.32 -5.68
CA ARG A 536 -49.37 -21.13 -5.57
C ARG A 536 -48.92 -20.67 -4.18
N VAL A 537 -49.71 -19.83 -3.50
CA VAL A 537 -49.42 -19.41 -2.12
C VAL A 537 -49.56 -20.58 -1.15
N ILE A 538 -50.57 -21.44 -1.33
CA ILE A 538 -50.76 -22.65 -0.51
C ILE A 538 -49.60 -23.63 -0.72
N GLU A 539 -49.16 -23.83 -1.96
CA GLU A 539 -47.99 -24.66 -2.27
C GLU A 539 -46.69 -24.11 -1.67
N ALA A 540 -46.46 -22.79 -1.76
CA ALA A 540 -45.29 -22.13 -1.17
C ALA A 540 -45.31 -22.19 0.37
N GLN A 541 -46.47 -22.04 1.00
CA GLN A 541 -46.64 -22.24 2.45
C GLN A 541 -46.38 -23.70 2.85
N GLY A 542 -46.85 -24.66 2.05
CA GLY A 542 -46.57 -26.08 2.22
C GLY A 542 -45.07 -26.36 2.20
N ARG A 543 -44.34 -25.85 1.19
CA ARG A 543 -42.88 -25.96 1.09
C ARG A 543 -42.15 -25.36 2.29
N ALA A 544 -42.56 -24.17 2.75
CA ALA A 544 -41.96 -23.52 3.91
C ALA A 544 -42.17 -24.34 5.20
N SER A 545 -43.38 -24.85 5.41
CA SER A 545 -43.69 -25.69 6.59
C SER A 545 -42.93 -27.01 6.60
N ALA A 546 -42.74 -27.63 5.43
CA ALA A 546 -41.95 -28.85 5.28
C ALA A 546 -40.46 -28.60 5.58
N ALA A 547 -39.90 -27.49 5.09
CA ALA A 547 -38.52 -27.10 5.37
C ALA A 547 -38.30 -26.78 6.87
N ASP A 548 -39.22 -26.06 7.51
CA ASP A 548 -39.15 -25.79 8.96
C ASP A 548 -39.27 -27.09 9.79
N ALA A 549 -40.07 -28.07 9.35
CA ALA A 549 -40.15 -29.38 10.00
C ALA A 549 -38.85 -30.19 9.86
N GLN A 550 -38.23 -30.16 8.68
CA GLN A 550 -36.92 -30.78 8.43
C GLN A 550 -35.82 -30.13 9.27
N LEU A 551 -35.80 -28.80 9.37
CA LEU A 551 -34.91 -28.05 10.26
C LEU A 551 -35.07 -28.47 11.72
N GLY A 552 -36.32 -28.67 12.18
CA GLY A 552 -36.59 -29.17 13.53
C GLY A 552 -35.97 -30.54 13.80
N SER A 553 -36.01 -31.45 12.82
CA SER A 553 -35.38 -32.78 12.94
C SER A 553 -33.84 -32.71 12.91
N LEU A 554 -33.26 -31.91 12.03
CA LEU A 554 -31.81 -31.76 11.90
C LEU A 554 -31.17 -31.02 13.07
N ARG A 555 -31.88 -30.06 13.69
CA ARG A 555 -31.42 -29.43 14.93
C ARG A 555 -31.30 -30.44 16.07
N LYS A 556 -32.21 -31.42 16.15
CA LYS A 556 -32.09 -32.51 17.13
C LYS A 556 -30.91 -33.42 16.84
N GLU A 557 -30.65 -33.75 15.57
CA GLU A 557 -29.46 -34.50 15.16
C GLU A 557 -28.17 -33.74 15.46
N LEU A 558 -28.16 -32.42 15.27
CA LEU A 558 -27.03 -31.55 15.58
C LEU A 558 -26.73 -31.50 17.08
N GLU A 559 -27.76 -31.33 17.91
CA GLU A 559 -27.61 -31.36 19.37
C GLU A 559 -27.08 -32.71 19.85
N GLN A 560 -27.59 -33.82 19.28
CA GLN A 560 -27.07 -35.15 19.57
C GLN A 560 -25.60 -35.30 19.15
N ALA A 561 -25.23 -34.83 17.95
CA ALA A 561 -23.85 -34.89 17.47
C ALA A 561 -22.89 -34.03 18.33
N LYS A 562 -23.36 -32.88 18.83
CA LYS A 562 -22.61 -32.03 19.76
C LYS A 562 -22.43 -32.70 21.12
N ALA A 563 -23.45 -33.39 21.63
CA ALA A 563 -23.35 -34.19 22.85
C ALA A 563 -22.35 -35.34 22.70
N ASP A 564 -22.40 -36.08 21.60
CA ASP A 564 -21.46 -37.18 21.30
C ASP A 564 -20.01 -36.66 21.21
N ALA A 565 -19.79 -35.50 20.58
CA ALA A 565 -18.47 -34.87 20.49
C ALA A 565 -17.96 -34.38 21.85
N ALA A 566 -18.84 -33.85 22.71
CA ALA A 566 -18.50 -33.43 24.06
C ALA A 566 -18.11 -34.64 24.94
N GLN A 567 -18.83 -35.75 24.82
CA GLN A 567 -18.50 -37.00 25.50
C GLN A 567 -17.14 -37.55 25.04
N ALA A 568 -16.90 -37.65 23.73
CA ALA A 568 -15.62 -38.11 23.17
C ALA A 568 -14.44 -37.22 23.60
N ARG A 569 -14.67 -35.90 23.74
CA ARG A 569 -13.67 -34.97 24.26
C ARG A 569 -13.39 -35.22 25.75
N GLY A 570 -14.42 -35.49 26.55
CA GLY A 570 -14.26 -35.84 27.97
C GLY A 570 -13.45 -37.12 28.16
N GLU A 571 -13.73 -38.15 27.36
CA GLU A 571 -13.01 -39.43 27.37
C GLU A 571 -11.53 -39.26 26.95
N ALA A 572 -11.26 -38.43 25.94
CA ALA A 572 -9.90 -38.11 25.50
C ALA A 572 -9.10 -37.33 26.56
N VAL A 573 -9.73 -36.39 27.26
CA VAL A 573 -9.11 -35.60 28.35
C VAL A 573 -8.84 -36.48 29.58
N ALA A 574 -9.77 -37.38 29.93
CA ALA A 574 -9.60 -38.32 31.04
C ALA A 574 -8.47 -39.32 30.75
N ALA A 575 -8.32 -39.79 29.51
CA ALA A 575 -7.22 -40.68 29.10
C ALA A 575 -5.84 -40.00 29.11
N ALA A 576 -5.78 -38.66 29.00
CA ALA A 576 -4.54 -37.89 29.03
C ALA A 576 -4.02 -37.57 30.45
N ALA A 577 -4.84 -37.75 31.50
CA ALA A 577 -4.47 -37.47 32.88
C ALA A 577 -3.85 -38.70 33.59
N GLY A 578 -2.53 -38.88 33.46
CA GLY A 578 -1.73 -39.81 34.28
C GLY A 578 -1.24 -39.19 35.61
N PRO A 579 -0.68 -39.98 36.57
CA PRO A 579 -0.36 -39.52 37.92
C PRO A 579 0.85 -38.57 37.96
N PRO A 580 0.99 -37.72 39.00
CA PRO A 580 1.82 -36.52 38.92
C PRO A 580 3.28 -36.80 39.25
N VAL A 581 4.20 -36.39 38.36
CA VAL A 581 5.60 -36.14 38.70
C VAL A 581 5.91 -34.68 38.37
N ALA A 582 6.37 -33.94 39.37
CA ALA A 582 6.61 -32.52 39.35
C ALA A 582 7.75 -32.15 38.36
N VAL A 583 7.41 -31.38 37.32
CA VAL A 583 8.35 -30.53 36.59
C VAL A 583 7.67 -29.18 36.39
N VAL A 584 8.33 -28.13 36.87
CA VAL A 584 7.90 -26.73 36.78
C VAL A 584 8.13 -26.24 35.35
N CYS A 585 7.05 -25.91 34.63
CA CYS A 585 7.00 -24.75 33.72
C CYS A 585 5.59 -24.54 33.12
N ALA A 586 5.12 -23.29 33.21
CA ALA A 586 4.13 -22.62 32.37
C ALA A 586 2.85 -23.39 31.96
N ALA A 587 1.83 -23.34 32.81
CA ALA A 587 0.43 -23.53 32.40
C ALA A 587 -0.33 -22.21 32.57
N THR A 588 -0.53 -21.52 31.46
CA THR A 588 -1.50 -20.44 31.33
C THR A 588 -2.77 -21.00 30.69
N VAL A 589 -3.89 -20.42 31.10
CA VAL A 589 -5.23 -20.40 30.49
C VAL A 589 -6.27 -21.44 30.95
N ILE A 590 -7.45 -20.87 31.20
CA ILE A 590 -8.83 -21.39 31.17
C ILE A 590 -9.41 -21.80 32.53
N SER A 591 -9.69 -20.77 33.33
CA SER A 591 -10.76 -20.78 34.32
C SER A 591 -12.14 -20.90 33.64
N SER A 592 -12.99 -21.71 34.27
CA SER A 592 -14.40 -22.04 34.01
C SER A 592 -15.33 -20.93 33.47
N PRO A 593 -16.36 -21.24 32.66
CA PRO A 593 -17.45 -20.32 32.38
C PRO A 593 -18.43 -20.31 33.57
N ALA A 594 -18.40 -19.25 34.36
CA ALA A 594 -19.52 -18.90 35.22
C ALA A 594 -20.64 -18.31 34.36
N ALA A 595 -21.87 -18.75 34.65
CA ALA A 595 -23.15 -18.34 34.07
C ALA A 595 -23.20 -16.92 33.47
N CYS A 596 -23.38 -16.83 32.15
CA CYS A 596 -24.06 -15.69 31.55
C CYS A 596 -25.54 -16.05 31.42
N ASP A 597 -26.37 -15.39 32.22
CA ASP A 597 -27.81 -15.35 32.06
C ASP A 597 -28.15 -14.92 30.62
N ILE A 598 -28.84 -15.81 29.91
CA ILE A 598 -29.42 -15.54 28.61
C ILE A 598 -30.60 -14.58 28.85
N VAL A 599 -30.39 -13.29 28.64
CA VAL A 599 -31.50 -12.33 28.46
C VAL A 599 -32.14 -12.64 27.09
N PRO A 600 -33.43 -13.00 27.01
CA PRO A 600 -34.08 -13.25 25.73
C PRO A 600 -34.18 -11.95 24.91
N PRO A 601 -34.13 -12.03 23.57
CA PRO A 601 -34.27 -10.84 22.73
C PRO A 601 -35.66 -10.21 22.93
N PRO A 602 -35.78 -8.87 22.87
CA PRO A 602 -37.07 -8.21 23.04
C PRO A 602 -38.04 -8.62 21.93
N ALA A 603 -39.19 -9.16 22.35
CA ALA A 603 -40.34 -9.37 21.50
C ALA A 603 -40.95 -8.01 21.15
N LYS A 604 -40.62 -7.47 19.97
CA LYS A 604 -41.42 -6.55 19.12
C LYS A 604 -40.53 -6.01 18.00
N TYR A 605 -40.73 -6.50 16.79
CA TYR A 605 -40.31 -5.78 15.58
C TYR A 605 -41.33 -4.66 15.34
N GLU A 606 -41.03 -3.44 15.78
CA GLU A 606 -41.64 -2.25 15.20
C GLU A 606 -40.92 -1.94 13.89
N VAL A 607 -41.58 -2.22 12.77
CA VAL A 607 -41.16 -1.82 11.44
C VAL A 607 -41.41 -0.31 11.31
N LEU A 608 -40.38 0.51 11.56
CA LEU A 608 -40.38 1.92 11.15
C LEU A 608 -40.19 2.02 9.61
N PRO A 609 -40.76 3.05 8.97
CA PRO A 609 -41.16 3.01 7.56
C PRO A 609 -40.03 3.40 6.61
N CYS A 610 -39.22 2.43 6.15
CA CYS A 610 -38.26 2.65 5.07
C CYS A 610 -38.67 2.01 3.73
N LEU A 611 -39.85 1.36 3.66
CA LEU A 611 -40.31 0.64 2.46
C LEU A 611 -41.41 1.34 1.65
N ARG A 612 -41.71 2.61 1.95
CA ARG A 612 -42.70 3.39 1.16
C ARG A 612 -42.10 4.24 0.03
N HIS A 613 -40.79 4.21 -0.23
CA HIS A 613 -40.16 4.99 -1.31
C HIS A 613 -39.33 4.18 -2.32
N SER A 614 -39.27 2.85 -2.21
CA SER A 614 -38.39 2.03 -3.07
C SER A 614 -39.03 1.55 -4.38
N CYS A 615 -40.34 1.78 -4.61
CA CYS A 615 -40.99 1.45 -5.90
C CYS A 615 -41.05 2.64 -6.90
N GLY A 616 -40.74 3.86 -6.49
CA GLY A 616 -40.69 5.04 -7.39
C GLY A 616 -39.33 5.23 -8.10
N CYS A 617 -38.24 4.73 -7.53
CA CYS A 617 -36.89 5.00 -8.03
C CYS A 617 -36.46 4.10 -9.19
N LEU A 618 -36.95 2.86 -9.30
CA LEU A 618 -36.62 1.98 -10.44
C LEU A 618 -37.24 2.44 -11.78
N GLY A 619 -38.42 3.07 -11.74
CA GLY A 619 -39.04 3.68 -12.93
C GLY A 619 -38.35 4.98 -13.37
N PHE A 620 -37.89 5.79 -12.42
CA PHE A 620 -37.21 7.05 -12.73
C PHE A 620 -35.80 6.82 -13.29
N PHE A 621 -35.05 5.85 -12.73
CA PHE A 621 -33.71 5.52 -13.23
C PHE A 621 -33.74 4.88 -14.63
N THR A 622 -34.73 4.05 -14.94
CA THR A 622 -34.85 3.46 -16.29
C THR A 622 -35.21 4.50 -17.35
N VAL A 623 -36.10 5.44 -17.05
CA VAL A 623 -36.46 6.53 -17.97
C VAL A 623 -35.30 7.53 -18.13
N VAL A 624 -34.61 7.90 -17.05
CA VAL A 624 -33.44 8.79 -17.12
C VAL A 624 -32.27 8.12 -17.86
N PHE A 625 -32.03 6.82 -17.63
CA PHE A 625 -30.97 6.07 -18.32
C PHE A 625 -31.25 5.89 -19.82
N LEU A 626 -32.51 5.63 -20.20
CA LEU A 626 -32.93 5.59 -21.62
C LEU A 626 -32.86 6.97 -22.28
N ALA A 627 -33.23 8.04 -21.58
CA ALA A 627 -33.07 9.41 -22.07
C ALA A 627 -31.59 9.81 -22.20
N PHE A 628 -30.73 9.34 -21.30
CA PHE A 628 -29.29 9.55 -21.36
C PHE A 628 -28.67 8.80 -22.53
N LEU A 629 -29.05 7.54 -22.76
CA LEU A 629 -28.62 6.75 -23.93
C LEU A 629 -29.10 7.37 -25.26
N TRP A 630 -30.30 7.95 -25.30
CA TRP A 630 -30.80 8.64 -26.48
C TRP A 630 -30.06 9.97 -26.74
N LYS A 631 -29.71 10.73 -25.70
CA LYS A 631 -28.84 11.92 -25.81
C LYS A 631 -27.41 11.56 -26.21
N TRP A 632 -26.88 10.45 -25.70
CA TRP A 632 -25.51 10.01 -26.03
C TRP A 632 -25.39 9.56 -27.47
N THR A 633 -26.35 8.76 -27.97
CA THR A 633 -26.36 8.30 -29.36
C THR A 633 -26.54 9.44 -30.37
N THR A 634 -27.33 10.48 -30.02
CA THR A 634 -27.51 11.67 -30.87
C THR A 634 -26.28 12.59 -30.87
N VAL A 635 -25.60 12.76 -29.72
CA VAL A 635 -24.35 13.54 -29.64
C VAL A 635 -23.20 12.84 -30.38
N SER A 636 -23.08 11.51 -30.26
CA SER A 636 -22.09 10.72 -31.00
C SER A 636 -22.31 10.79 -32.51
N PHE A 637 -23.57 10.79 -32.99
CA PHE A 637 -23.87 10.93 -34.42
C PHE A 637 -23.53 12.32 -34.97
N VAL A 638 -23.81 13.38 -34.22
CA VAL A 638 -23.43 14.76 -34.62
C VAL A 638 -21.91 14.93 -34.64
N PHE A 639 -21.19 14.30 -33.70
CA PHE A 639 -19.73 14.31 -33.67
C PHE A 639 -19.14 13.54 -34.86
N LEU A 640 -19.64 12.34 -35.15
CA LEU A 640 -19.22 11.55 -36.33
C LEU A 640 -19.52 12.29 -37.65
N TRP A 641 -20.66 12.98 -37.73
CA TRP A 641 -21.05 13.75 -38.91
C TRP A 641 -20.19 15.01 -39.11
N LYS A 642 -19.79 15.69 -38.03
CA LYS A 642 -18.83 16.81 -38.10
C LYS A 642 -17.44 16.32 -38.52
N TRP A 643 -16.96 15.21 -37.98
CA TRP A 643 -15.66 14.63 -38.33
C TRP A 643 -15.59 14.15 -39.78
N THR A 644 -16.64 13.49 -40.28
CA THR A 644 -16.71 13.08 -41.69
C THR A 644 -16.71 14.28 -42.64
N ARG A 645 -17.35 15.40 -42.27
CA ARG A 645 -17.28 16.66 -43.05
C ARG A 645 -15.89 17.31 -43.05
N ILE A 646 -15.17 17.25 -41.92
CA ILE A 646 -13.80 17.77 -41.82
C ILE A 646 -12.85 16.91 -42.66
N ILE A 647 -12.94 15.59 -42.57
CA ILE A 647 -12.14 14.65 -43.35
C ILE A 647 -12.44 14.81 -44.85
N ALA A 648 -13.71 14.93 -45.24
CA ALA A 648 -14.07 15.16 -46.64
C ALA A 648 -13.52 16.49 -47.19
N ARG A 649 -13.56 17.58 -46.41
CA ARG A 649 -12.96 18.87 -46.81
C ARG A 649 -11.43 18.80 -46.89
N TRP A 650 -10.79 18.05 -46.00
CA TRP A 650 -9.36 17.84 -46.02
C TRP A 650 -8.92 17.02 -47.24
N LEU A 651 -9.64 15.93 -47.55
CA LEU A 651 -9.42 15.13 -48.76
C LEU A 651 -9.67 15.92 -50.05
N TRP A 652 -10.68 16.79 -50.07
CA TRP A 652 -10.94 17.70 -51.19
C TRP A 652 -9.79 18.71 -51.39
N LYS A 653 -9.30 19.32 -50.31
CA LYS A 653 -8.13 20.24 -50.38
C LYS A 653 -6.87 19.53 -50.86
N GLN A 654 -6.60 18.32 -50.39
CA GLN A 654 -5.48 17.49 -50.87
C GLN A 654 -5.61 17.17 -52.36
N SER A 655 -6.82 16.80 -52.81
CA SER A 655 -7.10 16.50 -54.22
C SER A 655 -6.94 17.73 -55.11
N CYS A 656 -7.39 18.90 -54.67
CA CYS A 656 -7.18 20.17 -55.39
C CYS A 656 -5.70 20.59 -55.46
N ALA A 657 -4.92 20.35 -54.39
CA ALA A 657 -3.49 20.63 -54.36
C ALA A 657 -2.68 19.69 -55.27
N LEU A 658 -3.11 18.42 -55.38
CA LEU A 658 -2.57 17.47 -56.35
C LEU A 658 -2.93 17.85 -57.79
N ALA A 659 -4.18 18.28 -58.03
CA ALA A 659 -4.63 18.72 -59.34
C ALA A 659 -3.92 20.02 -59.81
N SER A 660 -3.62 20.96 -58.90
CA SER A 660 -2.88 22.19 -59.25
C SER A 660 -1.41 21.90 -59.55
N ARG A 661 -0.76 21.00 -58.79
CA ARG A 661 0.62 20.54 -59.07
C ARG A 661 0.71 19.74 -60.37
N ALA A 662 -0.31 18.95 -60.71
CA ALA A 662 -0.39 18.26 -62.00
C ALA A 662 -0.55 19.24 -63.17
N ARG A 663 -1.35 20.31 -63.00
CA ARG A 663 -1.52 21.38 -64.00
C ARG A 663 -0.24 22.19 -64.22
N GLN A 664 0.49 22.52 -63.15
CA GLN A 664 1.80 23.19 -63.25
C GLN A 664 2.87 22.32 -63.94
N ARG A 665 2.85 20.99 -63.77
CA ARG A 665 3.76 20.08 -64.49
C ARG A 665 3.43 19.92 -65.96
N MET A 666 2.17 20.07 -66.37
CA MET A 666 1.77 20.01 -67.78
C MET A 666 2.07 21.32 -68.54
N GLN A 667 2.01 22.47 -67.87
CA GLN A 667 2.35 23.77 -68.46
C GLN A 667 3.86 24.05 -68.55
N GLY A 668 4.71 23.24 -67.90
CA GLY A 668 6.17 23.29 -68.06
C GLY A 668 6.74 22.37 -69.15
N LYS A 669 5.88 21.74 -69.96
CA LYS A 669 6.26 20.82 -71.04
C LYS A 669 5.58 21.16 -72.39
N GLN A 670 5.09 22.39 -72.55
CA GLN A 670 4.74 22.98 -73.85
C GLN A 670 5.69 24.11 -74.18
#